data_AF-A0A9E7B1D6-F1
#
_entry.id   AF-A0A9E7B1D6-F1
#
_cell.length_a   1.000
_cell.length_b   1.000
_cell.length_c   1.000
_cell.angle_alpha   90.00
_cell.angle_beta   90.00
_cell.angle_gamma   90.00
#
_symmetry.space_group_name_H-M   'P 1'
#
loop_
_entity.id
_entity.type
_entity.pdbx_description
1 polymer ?
#
loop_
_entity_poly.entity_id
_entity_poly.type
_entity_poly.pdbx_seq_one_letter_code
_entity_poly.pdbx_strand_id
1 'polypeptide(L)'
;MSLGNQKMRLEGGLVNRNKPVKFAFDGKSYSGFEGDTLASALLANGVHLVGRSFKYHRPRGILAAGAEEPNALVELGQKNRLTPNVQATVQELYDGLTAQSQNRWPSLRFDLMAVNNLFSRFLTAGFYYKTFMWPAGAWEFYEKFIRRAAGMGKGTHLSDPDTYEHVHDHTDLLVIGGGAAGMVAALTAAEAGKRVLLVEQDSRLGGALLHEQGEIDGQEIALWREEMIAKLAAHPNITILSRTTAFGLYENNIVGCLERVQDHVKLPEAHVPRQRLRHVRAEKILIATGAFERPFIFGNNDLPGILLASAAAAYVHRYGVLPGKRMVLYTSTDYGYEVAEGLLKAGVKLAAIIDRRALLSEKSYTFVRAAGIPIYPGHEVVSAKGHQHIHRVVIRARDGRDTRDIHLPCDCLIQSAGFSPVVHLQSQRGIRPVYNAVLDAYLPGKGADEAHAITGSAAGYEGRKDVIAHAVKAARYLIGDLKTAPRVHAPKGEAPAEPLGPTSGKCFIDFQHDVTRADIEQGMREGFKSPEHVKRYTTQGMAADQGKTGNINALKVMAETDPAITMGLSTTTFRPPYTPLTIGAVAGRGIMGELRPTRLSPFHDCHVRAGAEFITAGDWLRPWYYPKAGEDVTAAYIRETGEVRDGVGMVDVSSLGKIDIQGPDAAEFLNRVYVNGWKTLAVGKARYGLMLRDDGMVMDDGTTWRLGDQQYFMTTTTTGAGAVMRHLEYLLQVNWPELKVHITSVTDEWGG
;
A
#
# COMPACT_ATOMS: atom_id res chain seq x y z
N MET A 1 10.61 -39.82 5.39
CA MET A 1 10.16 -39.33 4.08
C MET A 1 11.25 -38.44 3.52
N SER A 2 11.81 -38.79 2.35
CA SER A 2 12.93 -38.08 1.72
C SER A 2 12.62 -36.59 1.58
N LEU A 3 13.42 -35.75 2.26
CA LEU A 3 13.49 -34.31 2.05
C LEU A 3 13.74 -34.07 0.57
N GLY A 4 12.76 -33.51 -0.15
CA GLY A 4 12.94 -33.06 -1.52
C GLY A 4 14.15 -32.12 -1.55
N ASN A 5 15.14 -32.51 -2.36
CA ASN A 5 16.50 -31.97 -2.38
C ASN A 5 16.49 -30.45 -2.73
N GLN A 6 16.29 -29.57 -1.73
CA GLN A 6 16.36 -28.12 -1.88
C GLN A 6 17.81 -27.71 -2.16
N LYS A 7 18.18 -27.69 -3.44
CA LYS A 7 19.57 -27.59 -3.91
C LYS A 7 20.31 -26.31 -3.48
N MET A 8 19.58 -25.29 -3.05
CA MET A 8 20.13 -23.99 -2.67
C MET A 8 19.92 -23.67 -1.19
N ARG A 9 19.45 -24.62 -0.37
CA ARG A 9 19.23 -24.41 1.06
C ARG A 9 20.55 -24.56 1.83
N LEU A 10 20.87 -23.57 2.67
CA LEU A 10 21.92 -23.59 3.68
C LEU A 10 21.42 -24.15 5.00
N GLU A 11 22.33 -24.34 5.96
CA GLU A 11 21.97 -24.46 7.38
C GLU A 11 21.62 -23.08 7.99
N GLY A 12 21.00 -23.06 9.16
CA GLY A 12 20.59 -21.81 9.84
C GLY A 12 19.33 -21.15 9.27
N GLY A 13 19.26 -19.82 9.32
CA GLY A 13 18.08 -19.04 8.95
C GLY A 13 16.98 -19.04 10.03
N LEU A 14 16.10 -18.05 9.95
CA LEU A 14 14.95 -17.83 10.83
C LEU A 14 13.69 -18.61 10.37
N VAL A 15 13.87 -19.80 9.81
CA VAL A 15 12.80 -20.70 9.35
C VAL A 15 12.65 -21.90 10.29
N ASN A 16 11.42 -22.39 10.45
CA ASN A 16 11.15 -23.54 11.31
C ASN A 16 11.37 -24.85 10.55
N ARG A 17 12.59 -25.40 10.68
CA ARG A 17 13.00 -26.64 9.99
C ARG A 17 12.24 -27.89 10.42
N ASN A 18 11.58 -27.85 11.59
CA ASN A 18 10.76 -28.94 12.08
C ASN A 18 9.34 -28.95 11.46
N LYS A 19 8.96 -27.89 10.74
CA LYS A 19 7.67 -27.77 10.06
C LYS A 19 7.87 -27.57 8.55
N PRO A 20 8.13 -28.65 7.80
CA PRO A 20 8.18 -28.58 6.34
C PRO A 20 6.78 -28.27 5.77
N VAL A 21 6.77 -27.50 4.71
CA VAL A 21 5.57 -26.99 4.04
C VAL A 21 5.60 -27.39 2.57
N LYS A 22 4.50 -27.87 2.01
CA LYS A 22 4.39 -28.16 0.56
C LYS A 22 3.65 -27.03 -0.13
N PHE A 23 4.10 -26.67 -1.33
CA PHE A 23 3.43 -25.67 -2.17
C PHE A 23 3.56 -26.03 -3.64
N ALA A 24 2.76 -25.38 -4.49
CA ALA A 24 2.84 -25.53 -5.93
C ALA A 24 3.08 -24.19 -6.62
N PHE A 25 3.98 -24.17 -7.60
CA PHE A 25 4.22 -23.04 -8.48
C PHE A 25 4.19 -23.50 -9.94
N ASP A 26 3.35 -22.86 -10.76
CA ASP A 26 3.10 -23.25 -12.16
C ASP A 26 2.75 -24.74 -12.32
N GLY A 27 1.94 -25.27 -11.40
CA GLY A 27 1.49 -26.67 -11.40
C GLY A 27 2.55 -27.67 -10.94
N LYS A 28 3.78 -27.25 -10.66
CA LYS A 28 4.83 -28.12 -10.10
C LYS A 28 4.89 -27.99 -8.59
N SER A 29 4.98 -29.13 -7.90
CA SER A 29 5.13 -29.19 -6.44
C SER A 29 6.57 -28.93 -6.00
N TYR A 30 6.70 -28.20 -4.88
CA TYR A 30 7.93 -27.84 -4.20
C TYR A 30 7.76 -27.97 -2.69
N SER A 31 8.87 -27.92 -1.95
CA SER A 31 8.88 -27.88 -0.49
C SER A 31 9.56 -26.63 0.04
N GLY A 32 9.14 -26.17 1.20
CA GLY A 32 9.71 -25.08 1.99
C GLY A 32 9.56 -25.36 3.48
N PHE A 33 9.72 -24.34 4.32
CA PHE A 33 9.52 -24.41 5.76
C PHE A 33 8.61 -23.26 6.23
N GLU A 34 7.93 -23.45 7.36
CA GLU A 34 7.24 -22.35 8.03
C GLU A 34 8.24 -21.21 8.32
N GLY A 35 7.88 -19.99 7.94
CA GLY A 35 8.75 -18.81 8.00
C GLY A 35 9.47 -18.47 6.68
N ASP A 36 9.44 -19.35 5.68
CA ASP A 36 9.79 -18.97 4.31
C ASP A 36 8.72 -18.01 3.75
N THR A 37 9.14 -17.12 2.84
CA THR A 37 8.26 -16.50 1.84
C THR A 37 8.25 -17.33 0.56
N LEU A 38 7.26 -17.14 -0.31
CA LEU A 38 7.22 -17.82 -1.61
C LEU A 38 8.51 -17.60 -2.41
N ALA A 39 9.07 -16.38 -2.43
CA ALA A 39 10.33 -16.07 -3.09
C ALA A 39 11.51 -16.87 -2.51
N SER A 40 11.65 -16.89 -1.18
CA SER A 40 12.73 -17.65 -0.52
C SER A 40 12.62 -19.16 -0.77
N ALA A 41 11.40 -19.70 -0.78
CA ALA A 41 11.15 -21.10 -1.06
C ALA A 41 11.43 -21.47 -2.52
N LEU A 42 11.08 -20.59 -3.47
CA LEU A 42 11.42 -20.76 -4.88
C LEU A 42 12.93 -20.79 -5.10
N LEU A 43 13.67 -19.83 -4.52
CA LEU A 43 15.13 -19.79 -4.59
C LEU A 43 15.76 -21.03 -3.93
N ALA A 44 15.26 -21.49 -2.79
CA ALA A 44 15.74 -22.71 -2.12
C ALA A 44 15.66 -23.96 -3.02
N ASN A 45 14.66 -23.99 -3.90
CA ASN A 45 14.46 -25.05 -4.89
C ASN A 45 15.17 -24.80 -6.23
N GLY A 46 15.98 -23.73 -6.34
CA GLY A 46 16.72 -23.36 -7.55
C GLY A 46 15.85 -22.74 -8.65
N VAL A 47 14.73 -22.12 -8.29
CA VAL A 47 13.83 -21.43 -9.22
C VAL A 47 14.15 -19.94 -9.21
N HIS A 48 14.86 -19.49 -10.24
CA HIS A 48 15.25 -18.07 -10.40
C HIS A 48 14.36 -17.33 -11.41
N LEU A 49 13.80 -18.04 -12.38
CA LEU A 49 12.85 -17.49 -13.35
C LEU A 49 11.45 -17.56 -12.73
N VAL A 50 10.86 -16.42 -12.42
CA VAL A 50 9.57 -16.30 -11.71
C VAL A 50 8.48 -15.61 -12.52
N GLY A 51 8.85 -14.84 -13.54
CA GLY A 51 7.91 -14.11 -14.37
C GLY A 51 8.48 -13.68 -15.72
N ARG A 52 7.65 -12.97 -16.48
CA ARG A 52 7.98 -12.38 -17.77
C ARG A 52 7.64 -10.90 -17.73
N SER A 53 8.52 -10.09 -18.32
CA SER A 53 8.37 -8.65 -18.31
C SER A 53 7.14 -8.20 -19.10
N PHE A 54 6.53 -7.08 -18.70
CA PHE A 54 5.25 -6.62 -19.21
C PHE A 54 5.20 -6.47 -20.74
N LYS A 55 6.17 -5.75 -21.31
CA LYS A 55 6.17 -5.32 -22.72
C LYS A 55 7.02 -6.21 -23.60
N TYR A 56 8.22 -6.57 -23.12
CA TYR A 56 9.21 -7.31 -23.92
C TYR A 56 9.17 -8.82 -23.69
N HIS A 57 8.38 -9.32 -22.73
CA HIS A 57 8.36 -10.75 -22.33
C HIS A 57 9.76 -11.30 -22.00
N ARG A 58 10.64 -10.44 -21.47
CA ARG A 58 11.98 -10.85 -21.06
C ARG A 58 11.90 -11.69 -19.79
N PRO A 59 12.75 -12.72 -19.62
CA PRO A 59 12.83 -13.49 -18.39
C PRO A 59 13.07 -12.59 -17.18
N ARG A 60 12.25 -12.71 -16.13
CA ARG A 60 12.40 -11.94 -14.88
C ARG A 60 12.61 -12.85 -13.67
N GLY A 61 13.53 -12.44 -12.82
CA GLY A 61 13.85 -13.07 -11.55
C GLY A 61 13.59 -12.14 -10.37
N ILE A 62 13.70 -12.70 -9.17
CA ILE A 62 13.59 -11.96 -7.92
C ILE A 62 14.73 -10.93 -7.83
N LEU A 63 14.40 -9.67 -7.54
CA LEU A 63 15.35 -8.56 -7.40
C LEU A 63 15.60 -8.19 -5.93
N ALA A 64 14.57 -8.27 -5.09
CA ALA A 64 14.54 -7.75 -3.74
C ALA A 64 14.08 -8.82 -2.72
N ALA A 65 13.83 -8.41 -1.47
CA ALA A 65 13.35 -9.31 -0.42
C ALA A 65 12.18 -8.74 0.41
N GLY A 66 11.69 -7.55 0.07
CA GLY A 66 10.53 -6.92 0.71
C GLY A 66 9.47 -6.42 -0.28
N ALA A 67 8.76 -5.37 0.11
CA ALA A 67 7.67 -4.74 -0.66
C ALA A 67 8.15 -3.91 -1.86
N GLU A 68 9.46 -3.73 -1.99
CA GLU A 68 10.15 -3.08 -3.10
C GLU A 68 10.40 -4.01 -4.30
N GLU A 69 9.99 -5.28 -4.23
CA GLU A 69 10.12 -6.25 -5.32
C GLU A 69 9.26 -5.86 -6.56
N PRO A 70 9.88 -5.64 -7.74
CA PRO A 70 9.17 -5.24 -8.95
C PRO A 70 8.87 -6.40 -9.92
N ASN A 71 9.57 -7.53 -9.82
CA ASN A 71 9.54 -8.59 -10.83
C ASN A 71 8.70 -9.81 -10.42
N ALA A 72 8.85 -10.27 -9.17
CA ALA A 72 8.30 -11.54 -8.70
C ALA A 72 6.82 -11.45 -8.30
N LEU A 73 5.96 -11.08 -9.26
CA LEU A 73 4.51 -11.00 -9.10
C LEU A 73 3.83 -12.29 -9.55
N VAL A 74 2.93 -12.82 -8.72
CA VAL A 74 2.24 -14.10 -8.94
C VAL A 74 0.73 -13.96 -8.76
N GLU A 75 0.00 -14.87 -9.41
CA GLU A 75 -1.40 -15.15 -9.08
C GLU A 75 -1.44 -16.18 -7.96
N LEU A 76 -2.07 -15.84 -6.83
CA LEU A 76 -2.19 -16.68 -5.65
C LEU A 76 -3.59 -17.28 -5.54
N GLY A 77 -3.69 -18.56 -5.18
CA GLY A 77 -4.97 -19.23 -4.95
C GLY A 77 -5.67 -19.65 -6.25
N GLN A 78 -6.96 -19.96 -6.16
CA GLN A 78 -7.78 -20.45 -7.26
C GLN A 78 -9.24 -19.97 -7.14
N LYS A 79 -9.98 -20.02 -8.25
CA LYS A 79 -11.42 -19.73 -8.31
C LYS A 79 -11.80 -18.38 -7.67
N ASN A 80 -12.58 -18.38 -6.60
CA ASN A 80 -13.11 -17.20 -5.93
C ASN A 80 -12.16 -16.62 -4.86
N ARG A 81 -11.02 -17.26 -4.61
CA ARG A 81 -9.91 -16.72 -3.79
C ARG A 81 -8.65 -16.39 -4.62
N LEU A 82 -8.80 -16.30 -5.94
CA LEU A 82 -7.70 -15.93 -6.84
C LEU A 82 -7.32 -14.46 -6.60
N THR A 83 -6.09 -14.21 -6.15
CA THR A 83 -5.55 -12.87 -5.94
C THR A 83 -4.38 -12.62 -6.91
N PRO A 84 -4.51 -11.71 -7.89
CA PRO A 84 -3.43 -11.40 -8.82
C PRO A 84 -2.42 -10.42 -8.22
N ASN A 85 -1.25 -10.32 -8.85
CA ASN A 85 -0.18 -9.36 -8.55
C ASN A 85 0.35 -9.43 -7.11
N VAL A 86 0.30 -10.60 -6.47
CA VAL A 86 0.88 -10.81 -5.15
C VAL A 86 2.40 -10.85 -5.29
N GLN A 87 3.12 -10.05 -4.50
CA GLN A 87 4.57 -10.09 -4.45
C GLN A 87 5.04 -11.37 -3.72
N ALA A 88 5.80 -12.22 -4.41
CA ALA A 88 6.31 -13.46 -3.83
C ALA A 88 7.24 -13.24 -2.62
N THR A 89 7.84 -12.06 -2.51
CA THR A 89 8.74 -11.67 -1.43
C THR A 89 8.03 -11.37 -0.11
N VAL A 90 6.75 -11.02 -0.14
CA VAL A 90 5.95 -10.69 1.07
C VAL A 90 4.92 -11.77 1.41
N GLN A 91 4.61 -12.66 0.48
CA GLN A 91 3.72 -13.79 0.71
C GLN A 91 4.41 -14.85 1.57
N GLU A 92 4.02 -14.95 2.84
CA GLU A 92 4.41 -16.03 3.73
C GLU A 92 3.94 -17.38 3.17
N LEU A 93 4.80 -18.39 3.28
CA LEU A 93 4.51 -19.73 2.81
C LEU A 93 3.61 -20.48 3.81
N TYR A 94 2.55 -21.10 3.31
CA TYR A 94 1.71 -22.02 4.08
C TYR A 94 1.48 -23.32 3.30
N ASP A 95 1.08 -24.38 4.01
CA ASP A 95 0.94 -25.70 3.41
C ASP A 95 -0.21 -25.76 2.42
N GLY A 96 0.05 -26.26 1.22
CA GLY A 96 -0.92 -26.28 0.12
C GLY A 96 -1.03 -24.97 -0.65
N LEU A 97 -0.16 -23.97 -0.40
CA LEU A 97 -0.14 -22.73 -1.18
C LEU A 97 0.01 -23.03 -2.68
N THR A 98 -0.83 -22.43 -3.52
CA THR A 98 -0.73 -22.53 -4.98
C THR A 98 -0.52 -21.16 -5.61
N ALA A 99 0.53 -21.02 -6.40
CA ALA A 99 0.86 -19.80 -7.12
C ALA A 99 1.13 -20.06 -8.62
N GLN A 100 0.89 -19.06 -9.47
CA GLN A 100 1.16 -19.11 -10.90
C GLN A 100 1.94 -17.87 -11.35
N SER A 101 2.87 -18.08 -12.28
CA SER A 101 3.61 -16.98 -12.92
C SER A 101 2.72 -16.20 -13.88
N GLN A 102 2.98 -14.89 -13.93
CA GLN A 102 2.20 -13.92 -14.70
C GLN A 102 2.81 -13.60 -16.07
N ASN A 103 1.97 -13.08 -16.97
CA ASN A 103 2.34 -12.54 -18.29
C ASN A 103 3.14 -13.48 -19.22
N ARG A 104 2.73 -14.75 -19.34
CA ARG A 104 3.47 -15.81 -20.07
C ARG A 104 2.57 -16.70 -20.92
N TRP A 105 3.02 -17.11 -22.12
CA TRP A 105 2.30 -18.12 -22.93
C TRP A 105 3.19 -18.95 -23.87
N PRO A 106 3.04 -20.29 -23.95
CA PRO A 106 2.17 -21.13 -23.11
C PRO A 106 2.75 -21.37 -21.70
N SER A 107 4.07 -21.25 -21.53
CA SER A 107 4.74 -21.55 -20.25
C SER A 107 5.82 -20.53 -19.92
N LEU A 108 6.28 -20.54 -18.67
CA LEU A 108 7.26 -19.56 -18.22
C LEU A 108 8.61 -19.73 -18.92
N ARG A 109 9.00 -20.98 -19.18
CA ARG A 109 10.24 -21.33 -19.89
C ARG A 109 10.11 -21.20 -21.41
N PHE A 110 8.97 -21.56 -21.97
CA PHE A 110 8.67 -21.45 -23.40
C PHE A 110 7.59 -20.40 -23.59
N ASP A 111 8.02 -19.15 -23.77
CA ASP A 111 7.13 -18.00 -23.99
C ASP A 111 7.25 -17.53 -25.44
N LEU A 112 6.20 -17.74 -26.23
CA LEU A 112 6.14 -17.36 -27.65
C LEU A 112 6.03 -15.84 -27.81
N MET A 113 5.55 -15.11 -26.80
CA MET A 113 5.50 -13.65 -26.82
C MET A 113 6.89 -13.01 -26.65
N ALA A 114 7.93 -13.79 -26.32
CA ALA A 114 9.32 -13.32 -26.28
C ALA A 114 9.83 -12.78 -27.64
N VAL A 115 9.15 -13.11 -28.75
CA VAL A 115 9.37 -12.52 -30.08
C VAL A 115 9.21 -10.99 -30.06
N ASN A 116 8.39 -10.43 -29.16
CA ASN A 116 8.22 -8.97 -29.00
C ASN A 116 9.55 -8.26 -28.70
N ASN A 117 10.49 -8.94 -28.02
CA ASN A 117 11.81 -8.38 -27.74
C ASN A 117 12.64 -8.13 -29.02
N LEU A 118 12.45 -8.93 -30.09
CA LEU A 118 13.11 -8.73 -31.39
C LEU A 118 12.61 -7.47 -32.09
N PHE A 119 11.33 -7.12 -31.90
CA PHE A 119 10.70 -5.91 -32.43
C PHE A 119 10.80 -4.71 -31.49
N SER A 120 11.60 -4.80 -30.43
CA SER A 120 11.66 -3.75 -29.39
C SER A 120 12.13 -2.38 -29.88
N ARG A 121 12.75 -2.28 -31.06
CA ARG A 121 13.08 -1.01 -31.73
C ARG A 121 11.83 -0.20 -32.15
N PHE A 122 10.70 -0.87 -32.37
CA PHE A 122 9.43 -0.23 -32.72
C PHE A 122 8.59 0.05 -31.48
N LEU A 123 8.78 -0.73 -30.42
CA LEU A 123 8.09 -0.57 -29.15
C LEU A 123 8.81 0.45 -28.26
N THR A 124 8.92 1.70 -28.68
CA THR A 124 9.57 2.77 -27.92
C THR A 124 8.61 3.47 -26.95
N ALA A 125 9.13 4.37 -26.09
CA ALA A 125 8.30 5.25 -25.28
C ALA A 125 7.27 6.00 -26.15
N GLY A 126 6.02 6.05 -25.68
CA GLY A 126 4.92 6.67 -26.40
C GLY A 126 4.47 5.99 -27.69
N PHE A 127 5.00 4.79 -28.05
CA PHE A 127 4.57 4.01 -29.22
C PHE A 127 3.05 3.88 -29.28
N TYR A 128 2.43 3.61 -28.13
CA TYR A 128 0.98 3.48 -28.01
C TYR A 128 0.22 4.71 -28.52
N TYR A 129 0.64 5.89 -28.05
CA TYR A 129 0.04 7.17 -28.43
C TYR A 129 0.26 7.49 -29.92
N LYS A 130 1.41 7.10 -30.46
CA LYS A 130 1.78 7.38 -31.86
C LYS A 130 1.10 6.45 -32.87
N THR A 131 0.85 5.20 -32.48
CA THR A 131 0.39 4.15 -33.41
C THR A 131 -1.09 3.83 -33.29
N PHE A 132 -1.67 3.83 -32.08
CA PHE A 132 -3.04 3.33 -31.87
C PHE A 132 -4.09 4.43 -31.65
N MET A 133 -3.68 5.70 -31.45
CA MET A 133 -4.63 6.82 -31.42
C MET A 133 -5.00 7.33 -32.81
N TRP A 134 -4.40 6.77 -33.87
CA TRP A 134 -4.69 7.13 -35.25
C TRP A 134 -4.83 5.88 -36.12
N PRO A 135 -5.84 5.79 -37.00
CA PRO A 135 -6.96 6.73 -37.17
C PRO A 135 -7.98 6.62 -36.00
N ALA A 136 -8.66 7.73 -35.68
CA ALA A 136 -9.48 7.88 -34.46
C ALA A 136 -10.57 6.80 -34.28
N GLY A 137 -11.16 6.28 -35.37
CA GLY A 137 -12.19 5.24 -35.32
C GLY A 137 -11.66 3.82 -35.07
N ALA A 138 -10.34 3.60 -35.16
CA ALA A 138 -9.73 2.28 -34.98
C ALA A 138 -9.46 1.93 -33.50
N TRP A 139 -9.62 2.89 -32.58
CA TRP A 139 -9.39 2.68 -31.16
C TRP A 139 -10.21 1.52 -30.57
N GLU A 140 -11.52 1.45 -30.84
CA GLU A 140 -12.36 0.38 -30.28
C GLU A 140 -11.94 -1.03 -30.74
N PHE A 141 -11.30 -1.12 -31.92
CA PHE A 141 -10.71 -2.35 -32.41
C PHE A 141 -9.40 -2.67 -31.66
N TYR A 142 -8.47 -1.70 -31.60
CA TYR A 142 -7.19 -1.83 -30.91
C TYR A 142 -7.38 -2.13 -29.42
N GLU A 143 -8.33 -1.47 -28.76
CA GLU A 143 -8.64 -1.61 -27.34
C GLU A 143 -8.94 -3.07 -26.96
N LYS A 144 -9.65 -3.83 -27.80
CA LYS A 144 -9.95 -5.25 -27.52
C LYS A 144 -8.70 -6.11 -27.42
N PHE A 145 -7.71 -5.87 -28.29
CA PHE A 145 -6.44 -6.60 -28.28
C PHE A 145 -5.50 -6.10 -27.17
N ILE A 146 -5.41 -4.78 -27.02
CA ILE A 146 -4.59 -4.16 -25.96
C ILE A 146 -5.10 -4.55 -24.59
N ARG A 147 -6.40 -4.56 -24.30
CA ARG A 147 -6.94 -4.99 -23.00
C ARG A 147 -6.54 -6.43 -22.65
N ARG A 148 -6.45 -7.31 -23.65
CA ARG A 148 -5.98 -8.70 -23.44
C ARG A 148 -4.48 -8.80 -23.19
N ALA A 149 -3.69 -7.87 -23.71
CA ALA A 149 -2.23 -7.83 -23.59
C ALA A 149 -1.70 -6.91 -22.47
N ALA A 150 -2.51 -5.97 -21.96
CA ALA A 150 -2.10 -4.89 -21.07
C ALA A 150 -2.17 -5.24 -19.57
N GLY A 151 -2.57 -6.46 -19.20
CA GLY A 151 -2.62 -6.91 -17.80
C GLY A 151 -1.50 -7.90 -17.48
N MET A 152 -0.88 -7.77 -16.30
CA MET A 152 0.09 -8.77 -15.80
C MET A 152 -0.61 -9.98 -15.16
N GLY A 153 -1.59 -9.77 -14.28
CA GLY A 153 -2.36 -10.83 -13.61
C GLY A 153 -3.85 -10.78 -13.92
N LYS A 154 -4.55 -11.90 -13.72
CA LYS A 154 -5.99 -12.06 -13.98
C LYS A 154 -6.77 -12.11 -12.66
N GLY A 155 -7.80 -11.28 -12.56
CA GLY A 155 -8.80 -11.35 -11.49
C GLY A 155 -9.84 -12.43 -11.73
N THR A 156 -10.78 -12.56 -10.80
CA THR A 156 -11.95 -13.46 -10.89
C THR A 156 -13.24 -12.64 -10.86
N HIS A 157 -14.28 -13.16 -11.53
CA HIS A 157 -15.65 -12.59 -11.46
C HIS A 157 -16.51 -13.28 -10.39
N LEU A 158 -15.95 -14.27 -9.69
CA LEU A 158 -16.64 -14.95 -8.60
C LEU A 158 -16.62 -14.09 -7.34
N SER A 159 -17.65 -14.22 -6.52
CA SER A 159 -17.73 -13.49 -5.25
C SER A 159 -16.65 -13.94 -4.27
N ASP A 160 -15.92 -12.98 -3.71
CA ASP A 160 -14.95 -13.20 -2.65
C ASP A 160 -15.65 -13.81 -1.42
N PRO A 161 -15.23 -15.00 -0.94
CA PRO A 161 -15.84 -15.65 0.22
C PRO A 161 -15.29 -15.15 1.57
N ASP A 162 -14.27 -14.29 1.56
CA ASP A 162 -13.59 -13.86 2.78
C ASP A 162 -14.29 -12.64 3.41
N THR A 163 -14.14 -12.49 4.72
CA THR A 163 -14.70 -11.36 5.47
C THR A 163 -13.63 -10.32 5.79
N TYR A 164 -14.05 -9.06 5.94
CA TYR A 164 -13.16 -7.92 6.17
C TYR A 164 -13.74 -7.02 7.25
N GLU A 165 -12.89 -6.36 8.02
CA GLU A 165 -13.30 -5.56 9.17
C GLU A 165 -12.57 -4.22 9.22
N HIS A 166 -13.24 -3.22 9.79
CA HIS A 166 -12.65 -1.93 10.13
C HIS A 166 -12.49 -1.83 11.64
N VAL A 167 -11.35 -1.29 12.09
CA VAL A 167 -11.05 -1.07 13.51
C VAL A 167 -10.61 0.37 13.69
N HIS A 168 -11.00 1.00 14.80
CA HIS A 168 -10.65 2.38 15.13
C HIS A 168 -9.81 2.40 16.40
N ASP A 169 -8.53 2.72 16.25
CA ASP A 169 -7.54 2.68 17.34
C ASP A 169 -7.16 4.11 17.77
N HIS A 170 -6.82 4.29 19.05
CA HIS A 170 -6.25 5.53 19.58
C HIS A 170 -4.96 5.24 20.35
N THR A 171 -3.94 6.10 20.21
CA THR A 171 -2.65 5.95 20.91
C THR A 171 -2.00 7.30 21.16
N ASP A 172 -1.12 7.38 22.15
CA ASP A 172 -0.37 8.61 22.43
C ASP A 172 0.78 8.73 21.41
N LEU A 173 1.49 7.63 21.15
CA LEU A 173 2.50 7.54 20.09
C LEU A 173 2.22 6.36 19.16
N LEU A 174 2.18 6.63 17.86
CA LEU A 174 2.25 5.61 16.81
C LEU A 174 3.68 5.53 16.27
N VAL A 175 4.32 4.37 16.37
CA VAL A 175 5.63 4.10 15.79
C VAL A 175 5.46 3.22 14.54
N ILE A 176 5.93 3.70 13.40
CA ILE A 176 5.78 3.04 12.10
C ILE A 176 7.12 2.46 11.65
N GLY A 177 7.23 1.12 11.68
CA GLY A 177 8.43 0.36 11.36
C GLY A 177 9.05 -0.27 12.59
N GLY A 178 9.22 -1.58 12.59
CA GLY A 178 9.75 -2.42 13.67
C GLY A 178 11.24 -2.72 13.57
N GLY A 179 12.01 -1.87 12.87
CA GLY A 179 13.47 -1.95 12.84
C GLY A 179 14.12 -1.48 14.15
N ALA A 180 15.47 -1.45 14.20
CA ALA A 180 16.23 -0.99 15.37
C ALA A 180 15.74 0.35 15.93
N ALA A 181 15.52 1.33 15.05
CA ALA A 181 15.03 2.66 15.42
C ALA A 181 13.62 2.62 16.02
N GLY A 182 12.69 1.90 15.39
CA GLY A 182 11.31 1.85 15.88
C GLY A 182 11.17 1.09 17.19
N MET A 183 11.88 -0.02 17.36
CA MET A 183 11.90 -0.78 18.61
C MET A 183 12.43 0.06 19.78
N VAL A 184 13.59 0.70 19.61
CA VAL A 184 14.17 1.54 20.67
C VAL A 184 13.29 2.74 20.99
N ALA A 185 12.70 3.38 19.97
CA ALA A 185 11.83 4.52 20.18
C ALA A 185 10.51 4.15 20.86
N ALA A 186 9.92 3.00 20.50
CA ALA A 186 8.71 2.49 21.15
C ALA A 186 8.96 2.23 22.63
N LEU A 187 10.07 1.55 22.97
CA LEU A 187 10.46 1.31 24.35
C LEU A 187 10.71 2.63 25.11
N THR A 188 11.48 3.55 24.51
CA THR A 188 11.78 4.87 25.10
C THR A 188 10.52 5.65 25.47
N ALA A 189 9.51 5.68 24.59
CA ALA A 189 8.28 6.39 24.84
C ALA A 189 7.38 5.68 25.87
N ALA A 190 7.36 4.34 25.84
CA ALA A 190 6.56 3.56 26.76
C ALA A 190 7.10 3.60 28.21
N GLU A 191 8.43 3.62 28.37
CA GLU A 191 9.11 3.83 29.66
C GLU A 191 8.80 5.21 30.26
N ALA A 192 8.50 6.20 29.42
CA ALA A 192 7.99 7.51 29.82
C ALA A 192 6.47 7.53 30.07
N GLY A 193 5.82 6.37 30.12
CA GLY A 193 4.40 6.22 30.45
C GLY A 193 3.42 6.46 29.30
N LYS A 194 3.89 6.60 28.05
CA LYS A 194 3.01 6.78 26.88
C LYS A 194 2.44 5.45 26.41
N ARG A 195 1.17 5.46 25.97
CA ARG A 195 0.60 4.35 25.19
C ARG A 195 1.19 4.36 23.79
N VAL A 196 1.77 3.24 23.39
CA VAL A 196 2.50 3.10 22.13
C VAL A 196 1.87 2.01 21.29
N LEU A 197 1.56 2.35 20.03
CA LEU A 197 1.23 1.37 19.00
C LEU A 197 2.43 1.24 18.05
N LEU A 198 3.05 0.07 17.99
CA LEU A 198 4.15 -0.23 17.07
C LEU A 198 3.63 -1.07 15.90
N VAL A 199 3.67 -0.52 14.69
CA VAL A 199 3.23 -1.23 13.47
C VAL A 199 4.41 -1.66 12.61
N GLU A 200 4.42 -2.92 12.19
CA GLU A 200 5.43 -3.51 11.31
C GLU A 200 4.74 -4.30 10.18
N GLN A 201 5.12 -4.02 8.93
CA GLN A 201 4.56 -4.67 7.75
C GLN A 201 4.96 -6.15 7.63
N ASP A 202 6.11 -6.52 8.21
CA ASP A 202 6.64 -7.86 8.25
C ASP A 202 5.99 -8.71 9.36
N SER A 203 6.09 -10.02 9.20
CA SER A 203 5.78 -11.06 10.18
C SER A 203 6.58 -10.97 11.48
N ARG A 204 7.76 -10.33 11.45
CA ARG A 204 8.72 -10.27 12.56
C ARG A 204 9.30 -8.86 12.71
N LEU A 205 9.51 -8.45 13.96
CA LEU A 205 10.28 -7.24 14.26
C LEU A 205 11.78 -7.47 13.99
N GLY A 206 12.48 -6.39 13.67
CA GLY A 206 13.92 -6.37 13.43
C GLY A 206 14.31 -5.54 12.20
N GLY A 207 13.44 -5.42 11.20
CA GLY A 207 13.77 -4.74 9.94
C GLY A 207 15.07 -5.28 9.34
N ALA A 208 16.06 -4.42 9.10
CA ALA A 208 17.37 -4.84 8.59
C ALA A 208 18.13 -5.81 9.52
N LEU A 209 17.88 -5.77 10.84
CA LEU A 209 18.47 -6.69 11.81
C LEU A 209 18.01 -8.16 11.63
N LEU A 210 17.06 -8.42 10.74
CA LEU A 210 16.69 -9.78 10.36
C LEU A 210 17.75 -10.45 9.47
N HIS A 211 18.62 -9.66 8.83
CA HIS A 211 19.62 -10.16 7.89
C HIS A 211 21.02 -9.59 8.06
N GLU A 212 21.16 -8.46 8.76
CA GLU A 212 22.45 -7.91 9.13
C GLU A 212 23.21 -8.78 10.13
N GLN A 213 24.54 -8.75 10.05
CA GLN A 213 25.46 -9.48 10.92
C GLN A 213 26.34 -8.51 11.73
N GLY A 214 26.87 -8.97 12.86
CA GLY A 214 27.75 -8.22 13.76
C GLY A 214 27.12 -7.97 15.12
N GLU A 215 27.51 -6.87 15.76
CA GLU A 215 27.16 -6.57 17.15
C GLU A 215 26.53 -5.19 17.33
N ILE A 216 25.71 -5.06 18.37
CA ILE A 216 25.20 -3.81 18.93
C ILE A 216 25.60 -3.82 20.41
N ASP A 217 26.31 -2.78 20.86
CA ASP A 217 26.80 -2.64 22.23
C ASP A 217 27.54 -3.88 22.80
N GLY A 218 28.32 -4.56 21.94
CA GLY A 218 29.11 -5.74 22.28
C GLY A 218 28.31 -7.06 22.34
N GLN A 219 27.02 -7.02 21.96
CA GLN A 219 26.15 -8.17 21.89
C GLN A 219 25.81 -8.51 20.43
N GLU A 220 25.76 -9.79 20.09
CA GLU A 220 25.34 -10.26 18.77
C GLU A 220 23.94 -9.72 18.43
N ILE A 221 23.76 -9.22 17.19
CA ILE A 221 22.50 -8.62 16.73
C ILE A 221 21.29 -9.52 16.94
N ALA A 222 21.44 -10.83 16.72
CA ALA A 222 20.35 -11.78 16.90
C ALA A 222 19.85 -11.81 18.35
N LEU A 223 20.78 -11.85 19.32
CA LEU A 223 20.48 -11.84 20.75
C LEU A 223 19.91 -10.49 21.18
N TRP A 224 20.55 -9.39 20.78
CA TRP A 224 20.06 -8.03 21.09
C TRP A 224 18.62 -7.83 20.59
N ARG A 225 18.32 -8.31 19.38
CA ARG A 225 16.97 -8.24 18.79
C ARG A 225 15.97 -9.05 19.60
N GLU A 226 16.31 -10.29 19.98
CA GLU A 226 15.43 -11.15 20.77
C GLU A 226 15.12 -10.57 22.15
N GLU A 227 16.13 -10.02 22.83
CA GLU A 227 15.94 -9.31 24.10
C GLU A 227 15.07 -8.06 23.95
N MET A 228 15.28 -7.27 22.89
CA MET A 228 14.46 -6.10 22.61
C MET A 228 13.01 -6.48 22.35
N ILE A 229 12.76 -7.51 21.55
CA ILE A 229 11.40 -8.02 21.29
C ILE A 229 10.75 -8.49 22.60
N ALA A 230 11.48 -9.21 23.46
CA ALA A 230 10.99 -9.65 24.75
C ALA A 230 10.62 -8.46 25.66
N LYS A 231 11.45 -7.42 25.71
CA LYS A 231 11.16 -6.18 26.47
C LYS A 231 9.91 -5.48 25.95
N LEU A 232 9.78 -5.35 24.63
CA LEU A 232 8.60 -4.72 24.01
C LEU A 232 7.32 -5.51 24.30
N ALA A 233 7.36 -6.84 24.15
CA ALA A 233 6.21 -7.71 24.38
C ALA A 233 5.77 -7.76 25.85
N ALA A 234 6.71 -7.59 26.78
CA ALA A 234 6.42 -7.56 28.21
C ALA A 234 5.92 -6.19 28.72
N HIS A 235 6.07 -5.11 27.94
CA HIS A 235 5.75 -3.76 28.38
C HIS A 235 4.23 -3.47 28.27
N PRO A 236 3.53 -3.12 29.37
CA PRO A 236 2.07 -3.00 29.38
C PRO A 236 1.52 -1.87 28.50
N ASN A 237 2.32 -0.83 28.24
CA ASN A 237 1.93 0.30 27.40
C ASN A 237 2.22 0.11 25.90
N ILE A 238 2.75 -1.04 25.47
CA ILE A 238 3.11 -1.26 24.06
C ILE A 238 2.17 -2.32 23.45
N THR A 239 1.48 -1.93 22.38
CA THR A 239 0.77 -2.86 21.50
C THR A 239 1.58 -3.03 20.21
N ILE A 240 1.91 -4.27 19.87
CA ILE A 240 2.66 -4.60 18.65
C ILE A 240 1.71 -5.18 17.61
N LEU A 241 1.65 -4.56 16.44
CA LEU A 241 0.93 -5.06 15.28
C LEU A 241 1.92 -5.44 14.17
N SER A 242 2.30 -6.71 14.12
CA SER A 242 3.02 -7.28 12.97
C SER A 242 2.07 -7.48 11.78
N ARG A 243 2.61 -7.77 10.59
CA ARG A 243 1.83 -7.94 9.34
C ARG A 243 0.89 -6.78 9.05
N THR A 244 1.25 -5.59 9.51
CA THR A 244 0.43 -4.38 9.49
C THR A 244 1.16 -3.27 8.77
N THR A 245 0.69 -2.93 7.57
CA THR A 245 1.29 -1.88 6.75
C THR A 245 0.58 -0.56 6.98
N ALA A 246 1.27 0.44 7.53
CA ALA A 246 0.81 1.83 7.47
C ALA A 246 0.88 2.32 6.01
N PHE A 247 -0.27 2.56 5.40
CA PHE A 247 -0.34 2.87 3.96
C PHE A 247 -0.63 4.34 3.67
N GLY A 248 -1.22 5.06 4.62
CA GLY A 248 -1.71 6.42 4.43
C GLY A 248 -1.55 7.27 5.69
N LEU A 249 -0.97 8.46 5.59
CA LEU A 249 -0.95 9.48 6.64
C LEU A 249 -1.84 10.67 6.23
N TYR A 250 -2.92 10.88 6.98
CA TYR A 250 -3.98 11.86 6.70
C TYR A 250 -3.98 13.01 7.71
N GLU A 251 -4.87 13.97 7.54
CA GLU A 251 -5.09 15.09 8.45
C GLU A 251 -5.38 14.63 9.89
N ASN A 252 -5.10 15.51 10.85
CA ASN A 252 -5.37 15.28 12.26
C ASN A 252 -4.74 13.98 12.82
N ASN A 253 -3.56 13.58 12.33
CA ASN A 253 -2.81 12.40 12.79
C ASN A 253 -3.60 11.09 12.70
N ILE A 254 -4.39 10.95 11.65
CA ILE A 254 -5.02 9.68 11.29
C ILE A 254 -4.08 8.92 10.35
N VAL A 255 -3.77 7.68 10.71
CA VAL A 255 -2.99 6.76 9.88
C VAL A 255 -3.87 5.57 9.50
N GLY A 256 -3.97 5.31 8.20
CA GLY A 256 -4.56 4.09 7.68
C GLY A 256 -3.52 2.96 7.72
N CYS A 257 -3.88 1.86 8.38
CA CYS A 257 -3.06 0.65 8.48
C CYS A 257 -3.84 -0.56 7.96
N LEU A 258 -3.20 -1.44 7.19
CA LEU A 258 -3.80 -2.70 6.76
C LEU A 258 -3.11 -3.88 7.46
N GLU A 259 -3.83 -4.58 8.32
CA GLU A 259 -3.39 -5.80 8.98
C GLU A 259 -3.79 -7.04 8.16
N ARG A 260 -2.82 -7.88 7.82
CA ARG A 260 -3.05 -9.21 7.23
C ARG A 260 -3.25 -10.23 8.34
N VAL A 261 -4.48 -10.67 8.54
CA VAL A 261 -4.86 -11.58 9.63
C VAL A 261 -4.75 -13.04 9.19
N GLN A 262 -5.24 -13.39 8.00
CA GLN A 262 -5.31 -14.78 7.53
C GLN A 262 -4.68 -15.03 6.15
N ASP A 263 -4.02 -14.06 5.52
CA ASP A 263 -3.34 -14.28 4.23
C ASP A 263 -2.18 -15.30 4.30
N HIS A 264 -1.75 -15.68 5.50
CA HIS A 264 -0.64 -16.58 5.78
C HIS A 264 -1.08 -17.96 6.32
N VAL A 265 -2.39 -18.24 6.40
CA VAL A 265 -2.90 -19.52 6.91
C VAL A 265 -3.49 -20.38 5.79
N LYS A 266 -3.37 -21.71 5.93
CA LYS A 266 -3.89 -22.67 4.96
C LYS A 266 -5.41 -22.73 4.92
N LEU A 267 -6.04 -22.78 6.09
CA LEU A 267 -7.49 -22.91 6.25
C LEU A 267 -7.97 -21.69 7.06
N PRO A 268 -8.50 -20.65 6.38
CA PRO A 268 -9.09 -19.51 7.07
C PRO A 268 -10.28 -19.93 7.94
N GLU A 269 -10.36 -19.39 9.14
CA GLU A 269 -11.48 -19.55 10.05
C GLU A 269 -12.65 -18.66 9.63
N ALA A 270 -13.88 -19.20 9.66
CA ALA A 270 -15.05 -18.54 9.08
C ALA A 270 -15.44 -17.20 9.74
N HIS A 271 -15.16 -17.04 11.03
CA HIS A 271 -15.53 -15.85 11.83
C HIS A 271 -14.35 -14.92 12.11
N VAL A 272 -13.20 -15.16 11.50
CA VAL A 272 -12.03 -14.29 11.57
C VAL A 272 -11.93 -13.54 10.24
N PRO A 273 -11.70 -12.23 10.21
CA PRO A 273 -11.51 -11.52 8.95
C PRO A 273 -10.23 -11.99 8.26
N ARG A 274 -10.19 -11.90 6.93
CA ARG A 274 -8.95 -12.06 6.18
C ARG A 274 -7.99 -10.91 6.48
N GLN A 275 -8.50 -9.69 6.46
CA GLN A 275 -7.75 -8.45 6.67
C GLN A 275 -8.56 -7.45 7.50
N ARG A 276 -7.85 -6.61 8.28
CA ARG A 276 -8.44 -5.49 9.03
C ARG A 276 -7.89 -4.17 8.52
N LEU A 277 -8.79 -3.25 8.19
CA LEU A 277 -8.46 -1.85 7.94
C LEU A 277 -8.51 -1.09 9.26
N ARG A 278 -7.37 -0.63 9.74
CA ARG A 278 -7.23 0.09 11.00
C ARG A 278 -7.12 1.58 10.75
N HIS A 279 -7.98 2.34 11.40
CA HIS A 279 -7.99 3.79 11.45
C HIS A 279 -7.35 4.21 12.77
N VAL A 280 -6.06 4.53 12.74
CA VAL A 280 -5.30 4.85 13.96
C VAL A 280 -5.25 6.37 14.12
N ARG A 281 -5.88 6.90 15.18
CA ARG A 281 -5.74 8.29 15.60
C ARG A 281 -4.65 8.39 16.66
N ALA A 282 -3.52 9.03 16.33
CA ALA A 282 -2.40 9.17 17.25
C ALA A 282 -2.22 10.63 17.72
N GLU A 283 -1.80 10.87 18.96
CA GLU A 283 -1.38 12.23 19.36
C GLU A 283 -0.09 12.63 18.64
N LYS A 284 0.89 11.70 18.61
CA LYS A 284 2.19 11.86 17.97
C LYS A 284 2.50 10.67 17.06
N ILE A 285 3.29 10.90 16.01
CA ILE A 285 3.67 9.87 15.03
C ILE A 285 5.18 9.88 14.83
N LEU A 286 5.81 8.71 15.01
CA LEU A 286 7.21 8.49 14.71
C LEU A 286 7.36 7.56 13.49
N ILE A 287 7.96 8.07 12.44
CA ILE A 287 8.20 7.36 11.18
C ILE A 287 9.61 6.75 11.20
N ALA A 288 9.70 5.43 11.32
CA ALA A 288 10.94 4.65 11.36
C ALA A 288 11.00 3.62 10.21
N THR A 289 10.60 4.06 9.01
CA THR A 289 10.35 3.24 7.81
C THR A 289 11.59 2.76 7.06
N GLY A 290 12.79 3.09 7.53
CA GLY A 290 14.06 2.66 6.93
C GLY A 290 14.35 3.30 5.56
N ALA A 291 15.13 2.59 4.74
CA ALA A 291 15.56 3.01 3.42
C ALA A 291 15.59 1.81 2.47
N PHE A 292 15.26 2.01 1.19
CA PHE A 292 15.37 0.98 0.15
C PHE A 292 16.75 1.03 -0.51
N GLU A 293 17.35 -0.13 -0.76
CA GLU A 293 18.55 -0.21 -1.58
C GLU A 293 18.20 0.01 -3.06
N ARG A 294 19.09 0.71 -3.78
CA ARG A 294 18.91 1.01 -5.20
C ARG A 294 19.70 0.04 -6.08
N PRO A 295 19.12 -0.38 -7.22
CA PRO A 295 19.86 -1.11 -8.25
C PRO A 295 20.74 -0.16 -9.09
N PHE A 296 21.77 -0.70 -9.73
CA PHE A 296 22.51 -0.03 -10.78
C PHE A 296 21.78 -0.08 -12.13
N ILE A 297 22.10 0.89 -12.99
CA ILE A 297 21.66 0.95 -14.39
C ILE A 297 22.81 0.46 -15.27
N PHE A 298 22.69 -0.74 -15.84
CA PHE A 298 23.66 -1.29 -16.78
C PHE A 298 22.99 -2.23 -17.79
N GLY A 299 23.73 -2.66 -18.81
CA GLY A 299 23.19 -3.48 -19.89
C GLY A 299 22.67 -4.85 -19.42
N ASN A 300 21.41 -5.16 -19.73
CA ASN A 300 20.70 -6.37 -19.29
C ASN A 300 20.70 -6.56 -17.76
N ASN A 301 20.52 -5.49 -17.00
CA ASN A 301 20.39 -5.52 -15.55
C ASN A 301 19.09 -6.20 -15.03
N ASP A 302 18.25 -6.75 -15.92
CA ASP A 302 16.96 -7.38 -15.62
C ASP A 302 17.00 -8.92 -15.55
N LEU A 303 18.14 -9.54 -15.87
CA LEU A 303 18.24 -11.00 -15.97
C LEU A 303 17.99 -11.70 -14.62
N PRO A 304 17.33 -12.89 -14.63
CA PRO A 304 17.23 -13.71 -13.44
C PRO A 304 18.61 -14.07 -12.87
N GLY A 305 18.77 -13.95 -11.55
CA GLY A 305 20.04 -14.08 -10.84
C GLY A 305 20.73 -12.73 -10.55
N ILE A 306 20.14 -11.60 -10.95
CA ILE A 306 20.57 -10.26 -10.53
C ILE A 306 19.65 -9.78 -9.41
N LEU A 307 20.20 -9.49 -8.23
CA LEU A 307 19.44 -9.01 -7.07
C LEU A 307 20.20 -7.96 -6.26
N LEU A 308 19.48 -7.27 -5.38
CA LEU A 308 20.04 -6.30 -4.42
C LEU A 308 20.93 -7.01 -3.39
N ALA A 309 21.97 -6.35 -2.90
CA ALA A 309 22.89 -6.93 -1.92
C ALA A 309 22.19 -7.19 -0.58
N SER A 310 21.31 -6.28 -0.14
CA SER A 310 20.44 -6.46 1.02
C SER A 310 19.49 -7.66 0.86
N ALA A 311 18.96 -7.88 -0.34
CA ALA A 311 18.14 -9.04 -0.64
C ALA A 311 18.96 -10.34 -0.57
N ALA A 312 20.20 -10.33 -1.06
CA ALA A 312 21.09 -11.48 -0.96
C ALA A 312 21.40 -11.82 0.51
N ALA A 313 21.69 -10.80 1.32
CA ALA A 313 21.87 -10.95 2.76
C ALA A 313 20.60 -11.50 3.43
N ALA A 314 19.41 -11.01 3.04
CA ALA A 314 18.14 -11.54 3.53
C ALA A 314 17.94 -13.02 3.19
N TYR A 315 18.14 -13.42 1.92
CA TYR A 315 18.02 -14.82 1.55
C TYR A 315 18.99 -15.72 2.31
N VAL A 316 20.24 -15.30 2.48
CA VAL A 316 21.25 -16.11 3.17
C VAL A 316 21.04 -16.14 4.68
N HIS A 317 20.94 -14.98 5.34
CA HIS A 317 20.92 -14.90 6.80
C HIS A 317 19.54 -15.11 7.40
N ARG A 318 18.49 -14.53 6.78
CA ARG A 318 17.11 -14.68 7.29
C ARG A 318 16.49 -15.99 6.86
N TYR A 319 16.68 -16.43 5.61
CA TYR A 319 15.99 -17.61 5.09
C TYR A 319 16.89 -18.85 4.95
N GLY A 320 18.21 -18.71 5.11
CA GLY A 320 19.14 -19.82 4.93
C GLY A 320 19.15 -20.33 3.48
N VAL A 321 19.12 -19.45 2.48
CA VAL A 321 19.03 -19.78 1.05
C VAL A 321 20.16 -19.11 0.29
N LEU A 322 20.83 -19.81 -0.63
CA LEU A 322 21.73 -19.20 -1.62
C LEU A 322 20.94 -18.65 -2.81
N PRO A 323 21.01 -17.34 -3.10
CA PRO A 323 20.58 -16.78 -4.37
C PRO A 323 21.35 -17.30 -5.60
N GLY A 324 22.54 -17.88 -5.42
CA GLY A 324 23.41 -18.41 -6.47
C GLY A 324 24.69 -19.01 -5.86
N LYS A 325 25.37 -19.89 -6.58
CA LYS A 325 26.56 -20.63 -6.09
C LYS A 325 27.87 -19.91 -6.35
N ARG A 326 27.93 -19.05 -7.36
CA ARG A 326 29.10 -18.29 -7.78
C ARG A 326 28.69 -16.82 -7.95
N MET A 327 28.76 -16.10 -6.85
CA MET A 327 28.28 -14.72 -6.74
C MET A 327 29.37 -13.71 -7.11
N VAL A 328 28.97 -12.62 -7.76
CA VAL A 328 29.79 -11.43 -7.95
C VAL A 328 29.08 -10.25 -7.26
N LEU A 329 29.84 -9.44 -6.52
CA LEU A 329 29.32 -8.21 -5.93
C LEU A 329 29.67 -7.01 -6.81
N TYR A 330 28.69 -6.15 -7.06
CA TYR A 330 28.87 -4.84 -7.66
C TYR A 330 28.40 -3.75 -6.69
N THR A 331 29.29 -2.86 -6.26
CA THR A 331 28.98 -1.87 -5.22
C THR A 331 29.53 -0.48 -5.54
N SER A 332 28.94 0.53 -4.92
CA SER A 332 29.50 1.89 -4.80
C SER A 332 29.55 2.40 -3.36
N THR A 333 29.28 1.52 -2.38
CA THR A 333 29.24 1.87 -0.96
C THR A 333 29.89 0.77 -0.12
N ASP A 334 30.26 1.12 1.12
CA ASP A 334 30.83 0.16 2.07
C ASP A 334 29.83 -0.90 2.54
N TYR A 335 28.52 -0.63 2.44
CA TYR A 335 27.48 -1.63 2.72
C TYR A 335 27.66 -2.93 1.91
N GLY A 336 28.09 -2.81 0.63
CA GLY A 336 28.37 -4.00 -0.18
C GLY A 336 29.43 -4.91 0.45
N TYR A 337 30.45 -4.34 1.11
CA TYR A 337 31.50 -5.11 1.78
C TYR A 337 31.00 -5.75 3.08
N GLU A 338 30.10 -5.08 3.81
CA GLU A 338 29.45 -5.66 4.99
C GLU A 338 28.60 -6.87 4.61
N VAL A 339 27.86 -6.79 3.50
CA VAL A 339 27.15 -7.93 2.93
C VAL A 339 28.15 -9.01 2.50
N ALA A 340 29.23 -8.68 1.80
CA ALA A 340 30.24 -9.64 1.39
C ALA A 340 30.85 -10.41 2.57
N GLU A 341 31.19 -9.70 3.65
CA GLU A 341 31.73 -10.28 4.87
C GLU A 341 30.72 -11.25 5.52
N GLY A 342 29.46 -10.83 5.64
CA GLY A 342 28.38 -11.69 6.15
C GLY A 342 28.22 -12.96 5.32
N LEU A 343 28.18 -12.83 3.99
CA LEU A 343 28.06 -13.95 3.06
C LEU A 343 29.23 -14.95 3.19
N LEU A 344 30.48 -14.46 3.29
CA LEU A 344 31.64 -15.31 3.50
C LEU A 344 31.57 -16.08 4.83
N LYS A 345 31.16 -15.42 5.92
CA LYS A 345 30.95 -16.07 7.23
C LYS A 345 29.87 -17.14 7.18
N ALA A 346 28.86 -16.98 6.33
CA ALA A 346 27.84 -17.99 6.05
C ALA A 346 28.32 -19.10 5.08
N GLY A 347 29.60 -19.13 4.69
CA GLY A 347 30.18 -20.13 3.80
C GLY A 347 29.89 -19.91 2.31
N VAL A 348 29.34 -18.76 1.93
CA VAL A 348 29.06 -18.41 0.53
C VAL A 348 30.35 -17.96 -0.15
N LYS A 349 30.60 -18.42 -1.38
CA LYS A 349 31.79 -18.05 -2.15
C LYS A 349 31.51 -16.88 -3.09
N LEU A 350 32.30 -15.81 -2.94
CA LEU A 350 32.34 -14.68 -3.87
C LEU A 350 33.44 -14.89 -4.92
N ALA A 351 33.08 -14.74 -6.19
CA ALA A 351 34.00 -14.85 -7.32
C ALA A 351 34.79 -13.56 -7.57
N ALA A 352 34.18 -12.40 -7.31
CA ALA A 352 34.83 -11.09 -7.44
C ALA A 352 34.01 -10.01 -6.74
N ILE A 353 34.67 -8.90 -6.39
CA ILE A 353 34.07 -7.64 -5.98
C ILE A 353 34.43 -6.58 -7.02
N ILE A 354 33.41 -5.89 -7.53
CA ILE A 354 33.53 -4.78 -8.46
C ILE A 354 33.10 -3.54 -7.70
N ASP A 355 34.01 -2.59 -7.51
CA ASP A 355 33.71 -1.32 -6.83
C ASP A 355 33.82 -0.18 -7.84
N ARG A 356 32.77 0.63 -7.95
CA ARG A 356 32.78 1.82 -8.81
C ARG A 356 33.79 2.86 -8.33
N ARG A 357 34.10 2.88 -7.02
CA ARG A 357 35.05 3.81 -6.40
C ARG A 357 36.47 3.38 -6.72
N ALA A 358 37.30 4.33 -7.12
CA ALA A 358 38.73 4.08 -7.35
C ALA A 358 39.50 3.93 -6.02
N LEU A 359 39.06 4.64 -4.98
CA LEU A 359 39.63 4.59 -3.64
C LEU A 359 38.67 3.84 -2.71
N LEU A 360 39.19 2.81 -2.05
CA LEU A 360 38.45 2.03 -1.07
C LEU A 360 38.66 2.64 0.32
N SER A 361 37.64 2.52 1.19
CA SER A 361 37.83 2.82 2.60
C SER A 361 38.83 1.85 3.24
N GLU A 362 39.47 2.27 4.33
CA GLU A 362 40.45 1.45 5.05
C GLU A 362 39.84 0.11 5.52
N LYS A 363 38.57 0.14 5.95
CA LYS A 363 37.80 -1.05 6.35
C LYS A 363 37.63 -2.01 5.17
N SER A 364 37.15 -1.49 4.03
CA SER A 364 36.94 -2.28 2.81
C SER A 364 38.25 -2.86 2.27
N TYR A 365 39.33 -2.09 2.27
CA TYR A 365 40.66 -2.55 1.84
C TYR A 365 41.18 -3.69 2.73
N THR A 366 41.09 -3.53 4.05
CA THR A 366 41.54 -4.54 5.02
C THR A 366 40.78 -5.85 4.87
N PHE A 367 39.46 -5.77 4.74
CA PHE A 367 38.60 -6.94 4.52
C PHE A 367 39.01 -7.71 3.26
N VAL A 368 39.17 -7.03 2.13
CA VAL A 368 39.48 -7.68 0.85
C VAL A 368 40.84 -8.37 0.87
N ARG A 369 41.85 -7.73 1.48
CA ARG A 369 43.18 -8.33 1.64
C ARG A 369 43.14 -9.61 2.46
N ALA A 370 42.32 -9.65 3.51
CA ALA A 370 42.16 -10.84 4.35
C ALA A 370 41.33 -11.94 3.66
N ALA A 371 40.28 -11.56 2.92
CA ALA A 371 39.37 -12.51 2.28
C ALA A 371 39.94 -13.20 1.04
N GLY A 372 40.97 -12.63 0.41
CA GLY A 372 41.61 -13.20 -0.79
C GLY A 372 40.69 -13.23 -2.03
N ILE A 373 39.67 -12.36 -2.08
CA ILE A 373 38.74 -12.26 -3.20
C ILE A 373 39.31 -11.32 -4.27
N PRO A 374 39.23 -11.66 -5.57
CA PRO A 374 39.56 -10.71 -6.63
C PRO A 374 38.73 -9.42 -6.53
N ILE A 375 39.41 -8.27 -6.49
CA ILE A 375 38.77 -6.96 -6.45
C ILE A 375 39.14 -6.11 -7.66
N TYR A 376 38.15 -5.37 -8.16
CA TYR A 376 38.28 -4.45 -9.29
C TYR A 376 37.79 -3.05 -8.85
N PRO A 377 38.64 -2.25 -8.18
CA PRO A 377 38.30 -0.87 -7.83
C PRO A 377 38.32 0.03 -9.08
N GLY A 378 37.46 1.05 -9.11
CA GLY A 378 37.31 1.93 -10.27
C GLY A 378 36.80 1.21 -11.52
N HIS A 379 36.05 0.12 -11.36
CA HIS A 379 35.45 -0.64 -12.47
C HIS A 379 33.92 -0.56 -12.42
N GLU A 380 33.29 -0.76 -13.57
CA GLU A 380 31.83 -0.83 -13.68
C GLU A 380 31.37 -2.06 -14.45
N VAL A 381 30.15 -2.52 -14.16
CA VAL A 381 29.48 -3.54 -14.96
C VAL A 381 28.91 -2.88 -16.21
N VAL A 382 29.43 -3.26 -17.38
CA VAL A 382 28.96 -2.77 -18.69
C VAL A 382 27.69 -3.51 -19.11
N SER A 383 27.69 -4.83 -18.93
CA SER A 383 26.52 -5.66 -19.21
C SER A 383 26.55 -7.02 -18.51
N ALA A 384 25.36 -7.56 -18.20
CA ALA A 384 25.19 -8.97 -17.85
C ALA A 384 24.85 -9.80 -19.11
N LYS A 385 25.30 -11.06 -19.11
CA LYS A 385 25.06 -12.03 -20.17
C LYS A 385 24.28 -13.22 -19.63
N GLY A 386 23.22 -13.59 -20.33
CA GLY A 386 22.29 -14.64 -19.93
C GLY A 386 21.11 -14.72 -20.88
N HIS A 387 20.33 -15.79 -20.75
CA HIS A 387 19.03 -15.91 -21.41
C HIS A 387 17.94 -15.99 -20.36
N GLN A 388 17.69 -17.18 -19.78
CA GLN A 388 16.74 -17.36 -18.67
C GLN A 388 17.39 -17.24 -17.29
N HIS A 389 18.70 -17.06 -17.25
CA HIS A 389 19.50 -16.88 -16.07
C HIS A 389 20.83 -16.24 -16.47
N ILE A 390 21.43 -15.46 -15.58
CA ILE A 390 22.79 -14.94 -15.75
C ILE A 390 23.81 -16.09 -15.73
N HIS A 391 24.83 -15.98 -16.57
CA HIS A 391 26.01 -16.87 -16.52
C HIS A 391 27.35 -16.10 -16.49
N ARG A 392 27.32 -14.78 -16.71
CA ARG A 392 28.51 -13.93 -16.77
C ARG A 392 28.17 -12.45 -16.64
N VAL A 393 29.08 -11.68 -16.05
CA VAL A 393 29.11 -10.21 -16.14
C VAL A 393 30.33 -9.75 -16.93
N VAL A 394 30.18 -8.61 -17.61
CA VAL A 394 31.25 -7.92 -18.34
C VAL A 394 31.54 -6.61 -17.62
N ILE A 395 32.80 -6.41 -17.23
CA ILE A 395 33.25 -5.21 -16.53
C ILE A 395 34.31 -4.46 -17.33
N ARG A 396 34.46 -3.17 -17.02
CA ARG A 396 35.45 -2.28 -17.65
C ARG A 396 35.98 -1.26 -16.64
N ALA A 397 37.23 -0.84 -16.81
CA ALA A 397 37.82 0.24 -16.04
C ALA A 397 37.15 1.59 -16.39
N ARG A 398 36.91 2.42 -15.38
CA ARG A 398 36.22 3.72 -15.52
C ARG A 398 37.17 4.88 -15.85
N ASP A 399 38.48 4.67 -15.74
CA ASP A 399 39.49 5.71 -15.99
C ASP A 399 39.65 6.08 -17.48
N GLY A 400 38.98 5.32 -18.36
CA GLY A 400 39.03 5.50 -19.81
C GLY A 400 40.38 5.13 -20.44
N ARG A 401 41.37 4.71 -19.64
CA ARG A 401 42.71 4.33 -20.11
C ARG A 401 42.74 2.88 -20.56
N ASP A 402 42.03 2.00 -19.86
CA ASP A 402 41.85 0.61 -20.27
C ASP A 402 40.42 0.38 -20.80
N THR A 403 40.31 0.18 -22.11
CA THR A 403 39.03 -0.05 -22.79
C THR A 403 38.70 -1.54 -22.92
N ARG A 404 39.53 -2.44 -22.38
CA ARG A 404 39.32 -3.89 -22.47
C ARG A 404 38.19 -4.34 -21.56
N ASP A 405 37.37 -5.25 -22.08
CA ASP A 405 36.32 -5.92 -21.32
C ASP A 405 36.89 -7.12 -20.57
N ILE A 406 36.60 -7.18 -19.27
CA ILE A 406 36.90 -8.34 -18.44
C ILE A 406 35.61 -9.14 -18.25
N HIS A 407 35.70 -10.44 -18.50
CA HIS A 407 34.59 -11.37 -18.47
C HIS A 407 34.64 -12.22 -17.20
N LEU A 408 33.67 -12.05 -16.30
CA LEU A 408 33.61 -12.78 -15.03
C LEU A 408 32.43 -13.76 -15.02
N PRO A 409 32.67 -15.08 -15.09
CA PRO A 409 31.61 -16.09 -14.97
C PRO A 409 30.96 -16.03 -13.58
N CYS A 410 29.63 -16.05 -13.55
CA CYS A 410 28.83 -16.03 -12.32
C CYS A 410 27.42 -16.54 -12.59
N ASP A 411 26.77 -17.10 -11.58
CA ASP A 411 25.34 -17.44 -11.63
C ASP A 411 24.50 -16.45 -10.82
N CYS A 412 25.13 -15.50 -10.12
CA CYS A 412 24.44 -14.47 -9.39
C CYS A 412 25.26 -13.18 -9.35
N LEU A 413 24.61 -12.05 -9.61
CA LEU A 413 25.16 -10.72 -9.42
C LEU A 413 24.37 -10.02 -8.32
N ILE A 414 25.04 -9.68 -7.23
CA ILE A 414 24.45 -8.89 -6.15
C ILE A 414 24.91 -7.44 -6.30
N GLN A 415 24.01 -6.47 -6.11
CA GLN A 415 24.30 -5.06 -6.36
C GLN A 415 23.85 -4.11 -5.26
N SER A 416 24.69 -3.09 -4.99
CA SER A 416 24.42 -2.00 -4.05
C SER A 416 24.81 -0.64 -4.65
N ALA A 417 23.82 0.15 -5.07
CA ALA A 417 24.02 1.52 -5.56
C ALA A 417 23.70 2.60 -4.51
N GLY A 418 23.72 2.22 -3.23
CA GLY A 418 23.29 3.07 -2.11
C GLY A 418 21.78 3.05 -1.88
N PHE A 419 21.31 3.92 -0.99
CA PHE A 419 19.97 3.81 -0.40
C PHE A 419 19.07 5.01 -0.70
N SER A 420 17.76 4.79 -0.67
CA SER A 420 16.70 5.79 -0.76
C SER A 420 15.85 5.74 0.49
N PRO A 421 15.95 6.73 1.39
CA PRO A 421 15.09 6.83 2.57
C PRO A 421 13.60 6.76 2.22
N VAL A 422 12.84 6.00 3.03
CA VAL A 422 11.40 5.79 2.78
C VAL A 422 10.60 6.98 3.31
N VAL A 423 10.57 8.06 2.53
CA VAL A 423 9.90 9.34 2.87
C VAL A 423 8.40 9.38 2.56
N HIS A 424 7.85 8.29 2.02
CA HIS A 424 6.50 8.19 1.44
C HIS A 424 5.40 8.79 2.33
N LEU A 425 5.28 8.34 3.59
CA LEU A 425 4.22 8.76 4.50
C LEU A 425 4.29 10.25 4.83
N GLN A 426 5.50 10.78 5.07
CA GLN A 426 5.67 12.22 5.31
C GLN A 426 5.27 13.02 4.07
N SER A 427 5.65 12.55 2.88
CA SER A 427 5.34 13.25 1.62
C SER A 427 3.88 13.18 1.20
N GLN A 428 3.10 12.21 1.68
CA GLN A 428 1.64 12.19 1.49
C GLN A 428 0.95 13.42 2.10
N ARG A 429 1.57 14.04 3.13
CA ARG A 429 1.11 15.30 3.74
C ARG A 429 1.53 16.56 2.98
N GLY A 430 2.05 16.40 1.75
CA GLY A 430 2.53 17.52 0.92
C GLY A 430 3.93 18.02 1.27
N ILE A 431 4.62 17.37 2.21
CA ILE A 431 6.00 17.71 2.59
C ILE A 431 6.95 17.19 1.50
N ARG A 432 7.60 18.12 0.80
CA ARG A 432 8.51 17.78 -0.30
C ARG A 432 9.84 17.25 0.24
N PRO A 433 10.33 16.10 -0.25
CA PRO A 433 11.67 15.63 0.05
C PRO A 433 12.74 16.60 -0.45
N VAL A 434 13.88 16.64 0.23
CA VAL A 434 15.02 17.50 -0.10
C VAL A 434 16.20 16.63 -0.50
N TYR A 435 16.76 16.89 -1.68
CA TYR A 435 17.94 16.17 -2.15
C TYR A 435 19.17 16.52 -1.31
N ASN A 436 19.89 15.48 -0.88
CA ASN A 436 21.17 15.58 -0.18
C ASN A 436 22.26 15.01 -1.09
N ALA A 437 23.19 15.86 -1.52
CA ALA A 437 24.25 15.49 -2.45
C ALA A 437 25.33 14.58 -1.85
N VAL A 438 25.50 14.58 -0.52
CA VAL A 438 26.48 13.72 0.18
C VAL A 438 26.00 12.28 0.19
N LEU A 439 24.73 12.07 0.57
CA LEU A 439 24.11 10.74 0.57
C LEU A 439 23.60 10.33 -0.82
N ASP A 440 23.63 11.26 -1.78
CA ASP A 440 23.03 11.09 -3.11
C ASP A 440 21.58 10.55 -3.00
N ALA A 441 20.80 11.13 -2.09
CA ALA A 441 19.48 10.63 -1.71
C ALA A 441 18.53 11.78 -1.36
N TYR A 442 17.22 11.54 -1.53
CA TYR A 442 16.19 12.46 -1.05
C TYR A 442 15.87 12.18 0.41
N LEU A 443 16.09 13.19 1.24
CA LEU A 443 15.80 13.15 2.67
C LEU A 443 14.42 13.75 2.95
N PRO A 444 13.83 13.44 4.12
CA PRO A 444 12.64 14.10 4.63
C PRO A 444 12.72 15.62 4.55
N GLY A 445 11.66 16.26 4.08
CA GLY A 445 11.56 17.71 4.06
C GLY A 445 11.33 18.30 5.45
N LYS A 446 11.47 19.62 5.56
CA LYS A 446 11.02 20.36 6.76
C LYS A 446 9.49 20.36 6.78
N GLY A 447 8.90 19.50 7.59
CA GLY A 447 7.49 19.53 7.95
C GLY A 447 7.27 20.46 9.14
N ALA A 448 6.21 21.25 9.11
CA ALA A 448 5.91 22.29 10.11
C ALA A 448 5.18 21.78 11.37
N ASP A 449 5.03 20.46 11.56
CA ASP A 449 4.20 19.89 12.62
C ASP A 449 5.04 19.17 13.68
N GLU A 450 5.02 19.71 14.91
CA GLU A 450 5.66 19.12 16.10
C GLU A 450 5.00 17.79 16.51
N ALA A 451 3.95 17.35 15.82
CA ALA A 451 3.32 16.07 16.02
C ALA A 451 4.04 14.89 15.35
N HIS A 452 4.92 15.14 14.37
CA HIS A 452 5.60 14.08 13.61
C HIS A 452 7.11 14.16 13.75
N ALA A 453 7.76 13.01 13.85
CA ALA A 453 9.20 12.91 13.66
C ALA A 453 9.55 11.72 12.77
N ILE A 454 10.65 11.84 12.05
CA ILE A 454 11.22 10.78 11.21
C ILE A 454 12.57 10.38 11.78
N THR A 455 12.90 9.09 11.75
CA THR A 455 14.09 8.59 12.44
C THR A 455 14.80 7.42 11.75
N GLY A 456 16.00 7.10 12.22
CA GLY A 456 16.88 6.08 11.67
C GLY A 456 17.27 6.38 10.22
N SER A 457 17.37 5.33 9.41
CA SER A 457 17.74 5.44 8.00
C SER A 457 16.72 6.23 7.16
N ALA A 458 15.45 6.30 7.60
CA ALA A 458 14.46 7.18 6.96
C ALA A 458 14.82 8.68 7.13
N ALA A 459 15.57 9.03 8.18
CA ALA A 459 16.12 10.36 8.41
C ALA A 459 17.55 10.56 7.85
N GLY A 460 18.05 9.59 7.06
CA GLY A 460 19.37 9.65 6.43
C GLY A 460 20.55 9.25 7.33
N TYR A 461 20.30 8.66 8.51
CA TYR A 461 21.39 8.15 9.35
C TYR A 461 21.82 6.76 8.88
N GLU A 462 23.13 6.62 8.68
CA GLU A 462 23.80 5.36 8.35
C GLU A 462 24.49 4.81 9.61
N GLY A 463 24.62 3.49 9.72
CA GLY A 463 25.25 2.85 10.88
C GLY A 463 24.33 2.67 12.10
N ARG A 464 24.45 1.51 12.75
CA ARG A 464 23.53 1.06 13.80
C ARG A 464 23.49 1.98 15.03
N LYS A 465 24.66 2.44 15.50
CA LYS A 465 24.78 3.30 16.68
C LYS A 465 24.09 4.64 16.48
N ASP A 466 24.30 5.26 15.32
CA ASP A 466 23.71 6.55 14.99
C ASP A 466 22.20 6.45 14.76
N VAL A 467 21.74 5.37 14.11
CA VAL A 467 20.31 5.03 13.96
C VAL A 467 19.62 4.90 15.33
N ILE A 468 20.21 4.16 16.27
CA ILE A 468 19.67 3.97 17.62
C ILE A 468 19.69 5.29 18.41
N ALA A 469 20.81 6.00 18.42
CA ALA A 469 20.93 7.27 19.14
C ALA A 469 19.96 8.34 18.63
N HIS A 470 19.73 8.38 17.31
CA HIS A 470 18.75 9.28 16.70
C HIS A 470 17.31 8.90 17.07
N ALA A 471 17.00 7.60 17.12
CA ALA A 471 15.69 7.10 17.53
C ALA A 471 15.31 7.52 18.95
N VAL A 472 16.23 7.39 19.91
CA VAL A 472 16.01 7.86 21.29
C VAL A 472 15.72 9.36 21.32
N LYS A 473 16.51 10.17 20.59
CA LYS A 473 16.28 11.63 20.54
C LYS A 473 14.93 11.99 19.92
N ALA A 474 14.53 11.30 18.85
CA ALA A 474 13.25 11.54 18.18
C ALA A 474 12.06 11.16 19.07
N ALA A 475 12.14 10.04 19.78
CA ALA A 475 11.13 9.64 20.75
C ALA A 475 11.01 10.66 21.89
N ARG A 476 12.15 11.04 22.50
CA ARG A 476 12.22 12.05 23.57
C ARG A 476 11.67 13.41 23.14
N TYR A 477 11.89 13.82 21.89
CA TYR A 477 11.28 15.03 21.34
C TYR A 477 9.75 14.93 21.29
N LEU A 478 9.21 13.84 20.72
CA LEU A 478 7.76 13.69 20.57
C LEU A 478 7.02 13.58 21.90
N ILE A 479 7.62 12.98 22.92
CA ILE A 479 7.03 12.86 24.27
C ILE A 479 7.20 14.13 25.12
N GLY A 480 7.92 15.15 24.64
CA GLY A 480 8.11 16.43 25.31
C GLY A 480 9.36 16.56 26.20
N ASP A 481 10.17 15.50 26.31
CA ASP A 481 11.44 15.51 27.07
C ASP A 481 12.52 16.40 26.45
N LEU A 482 12.46 16.58 25.13
CA LEU A 482 13.33 17.48 24.38
C LEU A 482 12.50 18.56 23.70
N LYS A 483 12.94 19.82 23.82
CA LYS A 483 12.27 20.97 23.17
C LYS A 483 12.61 21.12 21.68
N THR A 484 13.76 20.59 21.27
CA THR A 484 14.29 20.77 19.91
C THR A 484 14.20 19.45 19.15
N ALA A 485 13.56 19.49 17.99
CA ALA A 485 13.50 18.34 17.08
C ALA A 485 14.93 17.90 16.71
N PRO A 486 15.23 16.59 16.72
CA PRO A 486 16.52 16.12 16.25
C PRO A 486 16.69 16.46 14.77
N ARG A 487 17.91 16.80 14.37
CA ARG A 487 18.19 17.13 12.98
C ARG A 487 18.10 15.85 12.14
N VAL A 488 17.40 15.94 11.02
CA VAL A 488 17.60 15.03 9.87
C VAL A 488 19.09 15.12 9.47
N HIS A 489 19.69 13.99 9.10
CA HIS A 489 21.15 13.79 9.03
C HIS A 489 21.95 15.03 8.58
N ALA A 490 22.96 15.40 9.39
CA ALA A 490 23.92 16.46 9.10
C ALA A 490 25.29 15.83 8.75
N PRO A 491 25.80 16.01 7.51
CA PRO A 491 26.87 15.19 6.96
C PRO A 491 28.26 15.39 7.62
N LYS A 492 29.06 14.32 7.61
CA LYS A 492 30.52 14.34 7.38
C LYS A 492 30.75 13.58 6.07
N GLY A 493 31.30 14.24 5.06
CA GLY A 493 31.09 13.87 3.66
C GLY A 493 31.77 12.59 3.15
N GLU A 494 31.25 12.10 2.03
CA GLU A 494 31.98 11.53 0.89
C GLU A 494 31.24 11.92 -0.42
N ALA A 495 31.95 11.86 -1.56
CA ALA A 495 31.59 12.50 -2.83
C ALA A 495 30.37 11.86 -3.53
N PRO A 496 29.63 12.63 -4.37
CA PRO A 496 28.46 12.14 -5.11
C PRO A 496 28.81 10.97 -6.04
N ALA A 497 27.81 10.13 -6.32
CA ALA A 497 27.92 9.07 -7.31
C ALA A 497 28.26 9.66 -8.69
N GLU A 498 29.40 9.27 -9.25
CA GLU A 498 29.82 9.64 -10.59
C GLU A 498 28.83 9.14 -11.67
N PRO A 499 28.73 9.85 -12.81
CA PRO A 499 27.80 9.51 -13.88
C PRO A 499 27.97 8.07 -14.36
N LEU A 500 26.87 7.50 -14.83
CA LEU A 500 26.86 6.15 -15.42
C LEU A 500 27.78 6.12 -16.65
N GLY A 501 28.72 5.17 -16.68
CA GLY A 501 29.60 4.99 -17.82
C GLY A 501 28.92 4.32 -19.02
N PRO A 502 29.66 4.05 -20.11
CA PRO A 502 29.11 3.46 -21.32
C PRO A 502 28.52 2.07 -21.06
N THR A 503 27.28 1.85 -21.52
CA THR A 503 26.55 0.58 -21.33
C THR A 503 26.31 -0.14 -22.66
N SER A 504 26.15 -1.48 -22.61
CA SER A 504 25.84 -2.30 -23.80
C SER A 504 24.61 -3.18 -23.57
N GLY A 505 23.53 -2.92 -24.31
CA GLY A 505 22.26 -3.63 -24.15
C GLY A 505 21.16 -2.76 -23.55
N LYS A 506 20.05 -3.37 -23.10
CA LYS A 506 18.93 -2.64 -22.49
C LYS A 506 19.23 -2.32 -21.02
N CYS A 507 19.13 -1.06 -20.62
CA CYS A 507 19.40 -0.61 -19.26
C CYS A 507 18.08 -0.24 -18.58
N PHE A 508 17.54 -1.13 -17.76
CA PHE A 508 16.23 -0.94 -17.13
C PHE A 508 16.30 -0.01 -15.92
N ILE A 509 15.25 0.78 -15.76
CA ILE A 509 15.02 1.71 -14.65
C ILE A 509 13.73 1.31 -13.91
N ASP A 510 12.63 1.12 -14.64
CA ASP A 510 11.43 0.46 -14.15
C ASP A 510 11.41 -0.97 -14.68
N PHE A 511 11.58 -1.91 -13.76
CA PHE A 511 11.64 -3.32 -14.09
C PHE A 511 10.25 -3.86 -14.47
N GLN A 512 9.19 -3.40 -13.81
CA GLN A 512 7.86 -3.95 -13.95
C GLN A 512 7.17 -3.45 -15.22
N HIS A 513 7.32 -2.17 -15.56
CA HIS A 513 6.79 -1.56 -16.79
C HIS A 513 7.76 -1.56 -17.97
N ASP A 514 8.92 -2.22 -17.85
CA ASP A 514 9.91 -2.35 -18.93
C ASP A 514 10.47 -0.99 -19.43
N VAL A 515 10.58 0.01 -18.53
CA VAL A 515 11.13 1.33 -18.86
C VAL A 515 12.65 1.31 -18.78
N THR A 516 13.30 1.77 -19.83
CA THR A 516 14.76 1.80 -19.95
C THR A 516 15.32 3.22 -19.92
N ARG A 517 16.64 3.35 -19.74
CA ARG A 517 17.38 4.60 -19.92
C ARG A 517 17.05 5.28 -21.26
N ALA A 518 17.01 4.51 -22.34
CA ALA A 518 16.70 5.03 -23.67
C ALA A 518 15.28 5.60 -23.77
N ASP A 519 14.31 5.05 -23.03
CA ASP A 519 12.93 5.57 -23.00
C ASP A 519 12.86 6.95 -22.32
N ILE A 520 13.61 7.14 -21.23
CA ILE A 520 13.73 8.45 -20.54
C ILE A 520 14.43 9.47 -21.46
N GLU A 521 15.58 9.11 -22.03
CA GLU A 521 16.34 9.97 -22.94
C GLU A 521 15.52 10.36 -24.17
N GLN A 522 14.74 9.43 -24.72
CA GLN A 522 13.82 9.71 -25.82
C GLN A 522 12.73 10.70 -25.41
N GLY A 523 12.07 10.49 -24.26
CA GLY A 523 11.06 11.43 -23.76
C GLY A 523 11.63 12.85 -23.62
N MET A 524 12.86 12.96 -23.12
CA MET A 524 13.53 14.26 -22.99
C MET A 524 13.91 14.88 -24.33
N ARG A 525 14.34 14.07 -25.30
CA ARG A 525 14.60 14.52 -26.68
C ARG A 525 13.34 15.02 -27.37
N GLU A 526 12.19 14.44 -27.04
CA GLU A 526 10.87 14.85 -27.51
C GLU A 526 10.29 16.06 -26.77
N GLY A 527 11.05 16.65 -25.83
CA GLY A 527 10.72 17.93 -25.20
C GLY A 527 10.18 17.82 -23.77
N PHE A 528 10.03 16.61 -23.20
CA PHE A 528 9.58 16.46 -21.81
C PHE A 528 10.71 16.75 -20.83
N LYS A 529 10.59 17.85 -20.06
CA LYS A 529 11.60 18.27 -19.06
C LYS A 529 11.19 18.03 -17.60
N SER A 530 9.89 18.04 -17.32
CA SER A 530 9.36 17.81 -15.96
C SER A 530 9.39 16.31 -15.62
N PRO A 531 9.81 15.91 -14.40
CA PRO A 531 9.70 14.52 -13.93
C PRO A 531 8.28 13.95 -14.05
N GLU A 532 7.26 14.78 -13.84
CA GLU A 532 5.85 14.38 -13.95
C GLU A 532 5.43 14.10 -15.41
N HIS A 533 6.01 14.82 -16.38
CA HIS A 533 5.79 14.55 -17.80
C HIS A 533 6.51 13.28 -18.25
N VAL A 534 7.79 13.13 -17.89
CA VAL A 534 8.57 11.93 -18.20
C VAL A 534 7.90 10.69 -17.61
N LYS A 535 7.46 10.74 -16.35
CA LYS A 535 6.66 9.69 -15.70
C LYS A 535 5.43 9.28 -16.52
N ARG A 536 4.59 10.24 -16.90
CA ARG A 536 3.35 9.96 -17.66
C ARG A 536 3.64 9.43 -19.05
N TYR A 537 4.68 9.96 -19.70
CA TYR A 537 5.04 9.58 -21.06
C TYR A 537 5.65 8.18 -21.14
N THR A 538 6.53 7.83 -20.20
CA THR A 538 7.24 6.55 -20.19
C THR A 538 6.58 5.49 -19.33
N THR A 539 5.63 5.86 -18.46
CA THR A 539 5.01 5.03 -17.41
C THR A 539 5.92 4.64 -16.24
N GLN A 540 7.09 5.28 -16.14
CA GLN A 540 8.06 5.10 -15.06
C GLN A 540 7.43 5.33 -13.67
N GLY A 541 7.54 4.35 -12.77
CA GLY A 541 7.07 4.48 -11.40
C GLY A 541 5.55 4.47 -11.25
N MET A 542 4.83 3.95 -12.25
CA MET A 542 3.38 3.78 -12.23
C MET A 542 2.97 2.32 -11.98
N ALA A 543 3.92 1.40 -11.82
CA ALA A 543 3.64 -0.01 -11.61
C ALA A 543 3.21 -0.32 -10.16
N ALA A 544 2.98 -1.59 -9.84
CA ALA A 544 2.47 -1.99 -8.52
C ALA A 544 3.48 -1.70 -7.38
N ASP A 545 4.77 -1.68 -7.68
CA ASP A 545 5.83 -1.27 -6.76
C ASP A 545 5.86 0.26 -6.51
N GLN A 546 5.19 1.06 -7.35
CA GLN A 546 5.18 2.54 -7.33
C GLN A 546 6.58 3.16 -7.46
N GLY A 547 7.50 2.50 -8.15
CA GLY A 547 8.83 3.00 -8.45
C GLY A 547 9.78 3.06 -7.25
N LYS A 548 9.58 2.22 -6.24
CA LYS A 548 10.42 2.11 -5.03
C LYS A 548 11.91 1.91 -5.36
N THR A 549 12.22 1.18 -6.43
CA THR A 549 13.60 0.93 -6.87
C THR A 549 14.02 1.79 -8.08
N GLY A 550 13.07 2.41 -8.78
CA GLY A 550 13.30 3.03 -10.10
C GLY A 550 13.27 4.57 -10.11
N ASN A 551 12.49 5.22 -9.25
CA ASN A 551 12.21 6.66 -9.37
C ASN A 551 13.45 7.54 -9.23
N ILE A 552 14.33 7.24 -8.28
CA ILE A 552 15.56 8.02 -8.09
C ILE A 552 16.53 7.80 -9.25
N ASN A 553 16.58 6.58 -9.78
CA ASN A 553 17.38 6.25 -10.96
C ASN A 553 16.87 6.99 -12.22
N ALA A 554 15.55 7.15 -12.37
CA ALA A 554 14.98 7.96 -13.45
C ALA A 554 15.40 9.43 -13.35
N LEU A 555 15.35 10.02 -12.15
CA LEU A 555 15.76 11.41 -11.93
C LEU A 555 17.26 11.62 -12.22
N LYS A 556 18.10 10.65 -11.84
CA LYS A 556 19.53 10.68 -12.18
C LYS A 556 19.77 10.67 -13.68
N VAL A 557 19.09 9.78 -14.42
CA VAL A 557 19.20 9.74 -15.88
C VAL A 557 18.72 11.05 -16.50
N MET A 558 17.66 11.66 -15.96
CA MET A 558 17.23 12.97 -16.42
C MET A 558 18.31 14.05 -16.20
N ALA A 559 18.91 14.09 -15.01
CA ALA A 559 19.97 15.05 -14.69
C ALA A 559 21.26 14.81 -15.51
N GLU A 560 21.59 13.56 -15.84
CA GLU A 560 22.69 13.23 -16.74
C GLU A 560 22.41 13.65 -18.20
N THR A 561 21.15 13.59 -18.62
CA THR A 561 20.76 13.86 -20.02
C THR A 561 20.67 15.36 -20.31
N ASP A 562 20.30 16.17 -19.32
CA ASP A 562 20.18 17.63 -19.47
C ASP A 562 20.82 18.35 -18.27
N PRO A 563 21.95 19.06 -18.45
CA PRO A 563 22.60 19.80 -17.38
C PRO A 563 21.73 20.88 -16.71
N ALA A 564 20.65 21.33 -17.37
CA ALA A 564 19.69 22.26 -16.76
C ALA A 564 18.78 21.59 -15.72
N ILE A 565 18.69 20.26 -15.73
CA ILE A 565 17.94 19.45 -14.78
C ILE A 565 18.89 19.06 -13.64
N THR A 566 18.64 19.59 -12.45
CA THR A 566 19.41 19.21 -11.26
C THR A 566 18.68 18.14 -10.46
N MET A 567 19.42 17.35 -9.69
CA MET A 567 18.85 16.47 -8.67
C MET A 567 18.10 17.24 -7.57
N GLY A 568 18.17 18.58 -7.54
CA GLY A 568 17.32 19.43 -6.69
C GLY A 568 15.87 19.52 -7.16
N LEU A 569 15.50 18.94 -8.31
CA LEU A 569 14.12 18.83 -8.75
C LEU A 569 13.29 18.02 -7.76
N SER A 570 12.02 18.43 -7.61
CA SER A 570 11.06 17.68 -6.81
C SER A 570 10.90 16.27 -7.39
N THR A 571 10.80 15.28 -6.50
CA THR A 571 10.30 13.96 -6.85
C THR A 571 8.87 14.06 -7.37
N THR A 572 8.39 13.00 -8.01
CA THR A 572 6.95 12.88 -8.32
C THR A 572 6.13 12.74 -7.03
N THR A 573 4.85 13.07 -7.12
CA THR A 573 3.96 13.09 -5.94
C THR A 573 3.80 11.70 -5.32
N PHE A 574 4.06 11.58 -4.01
CA PHE A 574 3.75 10.38 -3.23
C PHE A 574 2.26 10.36 -2.85
N ARG A 575 1.59 9.24 -3.06
CA ARG A 575 0.16 9.07 -2.79
C ARG A 575 -0.08 7.84 -1.92
N PRO A 576 -1.12 7.83 -1.07
CA PRO A 576 -1.62 6.58 -0.52
C PRO A 576 -2.28 5.75 -1.64
N PRO A 577 -2.25 4.41 -1.54
CA PRO A 577 -1.61 3.65 -0.47
C PRO A 577 -0.12 3.38 -0.75
N TYR A 578 0.71 3.29 0.29
CA TYR A 578 2.16 2.95 0.19
C TYR A 578 2.40 1.58 -0.51
N THR A 579 1.55 0.60 -0.22
CA THR A 579 1.43 -0.68 -0.92
C THR A 579 -0.04 -0.94 -1.23
N PRO A 580 -0.38 -1.69 -2.30
CA PRO A 580 -1.77 -1.96 -2.67
C PRO A 580 -2.63 -2.51 -1.52
N LEU A 581 -3.92 -2.14 -1.52
CA LEU A 581 -4.94 -2.64 -0.61
C LEU A 581 -5.92 -3.54 -1.38
N THR A 582 -6.52 -4.51 -0.70
CA THR A 582 -7.66 -5.24 -1.27
C THR A 582 -8.90 -4.34 -1.23
N ILE A 583 -9.75 -4.43 -2.26
CA ILE A 583 -11.03 -3.72 -2.27
C ILE A 583 -11.94 -4.21 -1.13
N GLY A 584 -11.86 -5.51 -0.80
CA GLY A 584 -12.57 -6.09 0.34
C GLY A 584 -12.21 -5.41 1.67
N ALA A 585 -10.94 -5.14 1.94
CA ALA A 585 -10.54 -4.41 3.14
C ALA A 585 -11.09 -2.98 3.18
N VAL A 586 -11.18 -2.30 2.04
CA VAL A 586 -11.79 -0.97 1.95
C VAL A 586 -13.30 -1.03 2.20
N ALA A 587 -13.99 -2.03 1.65
CA ALA A 587 -15.43 -2.23 1.86
C ALA A 587 -15.79 -2.64 3.29
N GLY A 588 -14.91 -3.39 3.98
CA GLY A 588 -15.15 -3.88 5.34
C GLY A 588 -16.40 -4.76 5.40
N ARG A 589 -17.30 -4.44 6.35
CA ARG A 589 -18.61 -5.09 6.49
C ARG A 589 -19.73 -4.45 5.67
N GLY A 590 -19.47 -3.35 4.95
CA GLY A 590 -20.47 -2.63 4.15
C GLY A 590 -20.84 -3.34 2.84
N ILE A 591 -21.25 -4.60 2.91
CA ILE A 591 -21.57 -5.46 1.77
C ILE A 591 -23.01 -6.00 1.87
N MET A 592 -23.62 -6.39 0.75
CA MET A 592 -24.86 -7.17 0.63
C MET A 592 -25.93 -6.94 1.74
N GLY A 593 -26.76 -5.91 1.61
CA GLY A 593 -27.85 -5.62 2.57
C GLY A 593 -27.39 -4.85 3.83
N GLU A 594 -26.09 -4.83 4.13
CA GLU A 594 -25.51 -4.07 5.25
C GLU A 594 -24.87 -2.73 4.81
N LEU A 595 -24.99 -2.37 3.51
CA LEU A 595 -24.45 -1.11 2.98
C LEU A 595 -25.10 0.13 3.61
N ARG A 596 -26.38 0.00 3.98
CA ARG A 596 -27.17 1.02 4.68
C ARG A 596 -28.05 0.34 5.72
N PRO A 597 -28.34 0.98 6.85
CA PRO A 597 -29.29 0.44 7.79
C PRO A 597 -30.65 0.28 7.12
N THR A 598 -31.33 -0.84 7.39
CA THR A 598 -32.72 -1.03 6.99
C THR A 598 -33.59 -0.76 8.22
N ARG A 599 -34.47 0.25 8.12
CA ARG A 599 -35.42 0.62 9.17
C ARG A 599 -36.74 -0.11 8.94
N LEU A 600 -37.23 -0.74 9.99
CA LEU A 600 -38.46 -1.54 9.98
C LEU A 600 -39.49 -0.88 10.90
N SER A 601 -40.74 -0.81 10.47
CA SER A 601 -41.82 -0.29 11.30
C SER A 601 -42.18 -1.28 12.42
N PRO A 602 -42.85 -0.86 13.50
CA PRO A 602 -43.33 -1.79 14.53
C PRO A 602 -44.32 -2.83 13.98
N PHE A 603 -44.89 -2.61 12.80
CA PHE A 603 -45.79 -3.53 12.12
C PHE A 603 -45.10 -4.41 11.07
N HIS A 604 -43.77 -4.36 10.93
CA HIS A 604 -43.05 -5.07 9.86
C HIS A 604 -43.35 -6.57 9.84
N ASP A 605 -43.33 -7.24 10.99
CA ASP A 605 -43.63 -8.67 11.08
C ASP A 605 -45.08 -8.99 10.67
N CYS A 606 -46.01 -8.05 10.90
CA CYS A 606 -47.39 -8.19 10.42
C CYS A 606 -47.43 -8.10 8.89
N HIS A 607 -46.68 -7.19 8.29
CA HIS A 607 -46.59 -7.03 6.84
C HIS A 607 -46.00 -8.28 6.17
N VAL A 608 -44.92 -8.83 6.72
CA VAL A 608 -44.30 -10.08 6.24
C VAL A 608 -45.31 -11.23 6.31
N ARG A 609 -46.01 -11.39 7.44
CA ARG A 609 -47.04 -12.43 7.59
C ARG A 609 -48.23 -12.26 6.65
N ALA A 610 -48.58 -11.01 6.32
CA ALA A 610 -49.63 -10.68 5.38
C ALA A 610 -49.21 -10.86 3.91
N GLY A 611 -47.95 -11.22 3.64
CA GLY A 611 -47.43 -11.41 2.29
C GLY A 611 -47.17 -10.09 1.56
N ALA A 612 -46.85 -9.02 2.28
CA ALA A 612 -46.51 -7.74 1.67
C ALA A 612 -45.28 -7.86 0.77
N GLU A 613 -45.34 -7.23 -0.40
CA GLU A 613 -44.16 -6.87 -1.18
C GLU A 613 -43.64 -5.52 -0.68
N PHE A 614 -42.32 -5.32 -0.67
CA PHE A 614 -41.70 -4.15 -0.03
C PHE A 614 -40.98 -3.23 -1.04
N ILE A 615 -40.94 -1.94 -0.71
CA ILE A 615 -40.17 -0.93 -1.41
C ILE A 615 -39.29 -0.15 -0.42
N THR A 616 -38.13 0.30 -0.88
CA THR A 616 -37.23 1.15 -0.10
C THR A 616 -37.62 2.63 -0.23
N ALA A 617 -37.89 3.27 0.91
CA ALA A 617 -38.18 4.69 1.02
C ALA A 617 -37.14 5.36 1.92
N GLY A 618 -36.03 5.80 1.32
CA GLY A 618 -34.82 6.12 2.08
C GLY A 618 -34.28 4.85 2.75
N ASP A 619 -34.06 4.89 4.06
CA ASP A 619 -33.63 3.73 4.84
C ASP A 619 -34.80 2.83 5.28
N TRP A 620 -36.06 3.26 5.10
CA TRP A 620 -37.24 2.47 5.50
C TRP A 620 -37.59 1.40 4.47
N LEU A 621 -37.90 0.20 4.96
CA LEU A 621 -38.55 -0.84 4.17
C LEU A 621 -40.06 -0.79 4.40
N ARG A 622 -40.79 -0.27 3.43
CA ARG A 622 -42.25 -0.05 3.53
C ARG A 622 -43.01 -1.09 2.71
N PRO A 623 -44.20 -1.53 3.16
CA PRO A 623 -45.12 -2.26 2.30
C PRO A 623 -45.42 -1.44 1.05
N TRP A 624 -45.20 -2.05 -0.10
CA TRP A 624 -45.52 -1.48 -1.40
C TRP A 624 -46.95 -1.84 -1.80
N TYR A 625 -47.31 -3.13 -1.69
CA TYR A 625 -48.65 -3.68 -1.91
C TYR A 625 -48.76 -5.08 -1.30
N TYR A 626 -49.98 -5.62 -1.20
CA TYR A 626 -50.30 -6.93 -0.65
C TYR A 626 -50.96 -7.80 -1.72
N PRO A 627 -50.18 -8.55 -2.52
CA PRO A 627 -50.72 -9.37 -3.61
C PRO A 627 -51.56 -10.54 -3.11
N LYS A 628 -52.67 -10.83 -3.79
CA LYS A 628 -53.31 -12.15 -3.75
C LYS A 628 -52.65 -13.07 -4.77
N ALA A 629 -52.86 -14.39 -4.62
CA ALA A 629 -52.24 -15.39 -5.49
C ALA A 629 -52.54 -15.10 -6.98
N GLY A 630 -51.49 -14.92 -7.78
CA GLY A 630 -51.58 -14.64 -9.22
C GLY A 630 -51.76 -13.16 -9.58
N GLU A 631 -51.83 -12.24 -8.61
CA GLU A 631 -51.85 -10.80 -8.88
C GLU A 631 -50.44 -10.24 -9.13
N ASP A 632 -50.33 -9.35 -10.10
CA ASP A 632 -49.20 -8.44 -10.22
C ASP A 632 -49.48 -7.12 -9.48
N VAL A 633 -48.49 -6.23 -9.46
CA VAL A 633 -48.61 -4.91 -8.80
C VAL A 633 -49.79 -4.09 -9.31
N THR A 634 -50.16 -4.22 -10.58
CA THR A 634 -51.25 -3.43 -11.18
C THR A 634 -52.60 -3.95 -10.71
N ALA A 635 -52.80 -5.26 -10.76
CA ALA A 635 -54.02 -5.91 -10.29
C ALA A 635 -54.24 -5.67 -8.78
N ALA A 636 -53.18 -5.84 -7.99
CA ALA A 636 -53.23 -5.59 -6.54
C ALA A 636 -53.58 -4.12 -6.23
N TYR A 637 -52.92 -3.16 -6.89
CA TYR A 637 -53.20 -1.74 -6.70
C TYR A 637 -54.65 -1.35 -7.05
N ILE A 638 -55.20 -1.86 -8.17
CA ILE A 638 -56.59 -1.58 -8.56
C ILE A 638 -57.56 -2.12 -7.51
N ARG A 639 -57.34 -3.35 -7.05
CA ARG A 639 -58.17 -3.98 -6.01
C ARG A 639 -58.09 -3.22 -4.69
N GLU A 640 -56.89 -2.97 -4.18
CA GLU A 640 -56.68 -2.27 -2.90
C GLU A 640 -57.30 -0.87 -2.93
N THR A 641 -57.17 -0.15 -4.06
CA THR A 641 -57.80 1.16 -4.24
C THR A 641 -59.33 1.08 -4.20
N GLY A 642 -59.91 0.04 -4.83
CA GLY A 642 -61.35 -0.23 -4.75
C GLY A 642 -61.80 -0.54 -3.33
N GLU A 643 -61.11 -1.45 -2.63
CA GLU A 643 -61.40 -1.85 -1.24
C GLU A 643 -61.35 -0.64 -0.28
N VAL A 644 -60.41 0.29 -0.46
CA VAL A 644 -60.32 1.53 0.31
C VAL A 644 -61.51 2.46 0.05
N ARG A 645 -61.92 2.62 -1.22
CA ARG A 645 -62.98 3.58 -1.62
C ARG A 645 -64.39 3.06 -1.34
N ASP A 646 -64.60 1.76 -1.52
CA ASP A 646 -65.90 1.11 -1.35
C ASP A 646 -66.10 0.60 0.08
N GLY A 647 -65.04 0.55 0.89
CA GLY A 647 -65.05 0.04 2.26
C GLY A 647 -64.06 0.76 3.17
N VAL A 648 -63.04 0.02 3.62
CA VAL A 648 -62.02 0.52 4.55
C VAL A 648 -60.67 -0.06 4.16
N GLY A 649 -59.63 0.77 4.22
CA GLY A 649 -58.24 0.32 4.10
C GLY A 649 -57.41 0.83 5.27
N MET A 650 -56.30 0.14 5.50
CA MET A 650 -55.31 0.49 6.51
C MET A 650 -53.96 0.63 5.84
N VAL A 651 -53.19 1.64 6.23
CA VAL A 651 -51.86 1.91 5.70
C VAL A 651 -50.92 2.20 6.85
N ASP A 652 -49.71 1.66 6.78
CA ASP A 652 -48.64 1.98 7.73
C ASP A 652 -47.94 3.28 7.30
N VAL A 653 -48.13 4.32 8.10
CA VAL A 653 -47.52 5.65 7.95
C VAL A 653 -46.55 5.95 9.10
N SER A 654 -46.14 4.94 9.86
CA SER A 654 -45.14 5.03 10.92
C SER A 654 -43.83 5.66 10.43
N SER A 655 -43.50 5.52 9.14
CA SER A 655 -42.28 6.08 8.55
C SER A 655 -42.30 7.59 8.30
N LEU A 656 -43.42 8.29 8.43
CA LEU A 656 -43.46 9.77 8.27
C LEU A 656 -42.59 10.44 9.34
N GLY A 657 -41.92 11.54 9.01
CA GLY A 657 -41.21 12.31 10.02
C GLY A 657 -42.20 12.96 10.97
N LYS A 658 -41.88 13.00 12.27
CA LYS A 658 -42.72 13.59 13.31
C LYS A 658 -41.87 14.47 14.22
N ILE A 659 -42.29 15.71 14.42
CA ILE A 659 -41.56 16.72 15.20
C ILE A 659 -42.54 17.38 16.17
N ASP A 660 -42.23 17.31 17.46
CA ASP A 660 -42.93 18.08 18.49
C ASP A 660 -42.27 19.46 18.61
N ILE A 661 -43.07 20.51 18.57
CA ILE A 661 -42.65 21.91 18.49
C ILE A 661 -43.35 22.66 19.62
N GLN A 662 -42.57 23.12 20.60
CA GLN A 662 -43.08 23.72 21.83
C GLN A 662 -42.48 25.09 22.10
N GLY A 663 -43.27 25.99 22.68
CA GLY A 663 -42.80 27.27 23.20
C GLY A 663 -43.69 28.46 22.81
N PRO A 664 -43.51 29.62 23.47
CA PRO A 664 -44.40 30.76 23.29
C PRO A 664 -44.35 31.34 21.87
N ASP A 665 -43.25 31.15 21.15
CA ASP A 665 -43.07 31.64 19.78
C ASP A 665 -43.33 30.57 18.71
N ALA A 666 -43.83 29.37 19.07
CA ALA A 666 -43.99 28.25 18.14
C ALA A 666 -44.88 28.57 16.93
N ALA A 667 -45.98 29.31 17.15
CA ALA A 667 -46.86 29.73 16.07
C ALA A 667 -46.21 30.75 15.12
N GLU A 668 -45.36 31.63 15.65
CA GLU A 668 -44.58 32.58 14.85
C GLU A 668 -43.49 31.86 14.06
N PHE A 669 -42.80 30.89 14.68
CA PHE A 669 -41.83 30.07 13.98
C PHE A 669 -42.45 29.31 12.81
N LEU A 670 -43.60 28.66 13.01
CA LEU A 670 -44.32 27.97 11.93
C LEU A 670 -44.76 28.91 10.79
N ASN A 671 -45.12 30.16 11.09
CA ASN A 671 -45.41 31.17 10.05
C ASN A 671 -44.20 31.50 9.17
N ARG A 672 -42.99 31.41 9.72
CA ARG A 672 -41.76 31.68 8.97
C ARG A 672 -41.31 30.46 8.17
N VAL A 673 -41.58 29.25 8.68
CA VAL A 673 -41.22 27.97 8.04
C VAL A 673 -42.16 27.61 6.89
N TYR A 674 -43.47 27.77 7.09
CA TYR A 674 -44.47 27.40 6.10
C TYR A 674 -44.96 28.62 5.31
N VAL A 675 -45.42 28.38 4.08
CA VAL A 675 -46.01 29.43 3.22
C VAL A 675 -47.34 29.99 3.74
N ASN A 676 -48.05 29.23 4.57
CA ASN A 676 -49.37 29.57 5.09
C ASN A 676 -49.30 29.93 6.58
N GLY A 677 -50.28 30.70 7.06
CA GLY A 677 -50.30 31.16 8.45
C GLY A 677 -50.71 30.08 9.46
N TRP A 678 -50.30 30.22 10.72
CA TRP A 678 -50.46 29.26 11.83
C TRP A 678 -51.01 29.87 13.13
N LYS A 679 -50.88 31.19 13.33
CA LYS A 679 -51.36 31.90 14.53
C LYS A 679 -52.87 31.73 14.80
N THR A 680 -53.67 31.57 13.75
CA THR A 680 -55.14 31.43 13.84
C THR A 680 -55.62 29.98 13.92
N LEU A 681 -54.73 28.99 13.89
CA LEU A 681 -55.13 27.59 14.00
C LEU A 681 -55.62 27.32 15.43
N ALA A 682 -56.87 26.87 15.60
CA ALA A 682 -57.42 26.54 16.91
C ALA A 682 -56.77 25.27 17.50
N VAL A 683 -56.69 25.18 18.83
CA VAL A 683 -56.24 23.94 19.52
C VAL A 683 -57.16 22.77 19.16
N GLY A 684 -56.58 21.58 18.98
CA GLY A 684 -57.29 20.37 18.54
C GLY A 684 -57.57 20.32 17.04
N LYS A 685 -57.03 21.27 16.25
CA LYS A 685 -57.13 21.28 14.79
C LYS A 685 -55.77 21.05 14.13
N ALA A 686 -55.83 20.61 12.88
CA ALA A 686 -54.67 20.38 12.03
C ALA A 686 -54.74 21.24 10.77
N ARG A 687 -53.58 21.51 10.17
CA ARG A 687 -53.46 22.21 8.90
C ARG A 687 -52.35 21.56 8.08
N TYR A 688 -52.59 21.43 6.78
CA TYR A 688 -51.54 21.06 5.82
C TYR A 688 -50.71 22.31 5.47
N GLY A 689 -49.40 22.16 5.34
CA GLY A 689 -48.50 23.24 4.97
C GLY A 689 -47.42 22.77 3.99
N LEU A 690 -46.96 23.72 3.18
CA LEU A 690 -45.82 23.58 2.27
C LEU A 690 -44.64 24.40 2.79
N MET A 691 -43.48 23.77 2.91
CA MET A 691 -42.22 24.43 3.23
C MET A 691 -41.48 24.72 1.94
N LEU A 692 -40.98 25.93 1.78
CA LEU A 692 -40.16 26.30 0.63
C LEU A 692 -38.72 26.50 1.05
N ARG A 693 -37.80 26.31 0.12
CA ARG A 693 -36.45 26.87 0.25
C ARG A 693 -36.49 28.37 -0.04
N ASP A 694 -35.37 29.04 0.20
CA ASP A 694 -35.20 30.48 -0.06
C ASP A 694 -35.41 30.86 -1.53
N ASP A 695 -35.23 29.91 -2.47
CA ASP A 695 -35.49 30.09 -3.91
C ASP A 695 -36.98 29.98 -4.29
N GLY A 696 -37.88 29.76 -3.32
CA GLY A 696 -39.32 29.63 -3.52
C GLY A 696 -39.77 28.24 -4.00
N MET A 697 -38.86 27.27 -4.09
CA MET A 697 -39.20 25.90 -4.52
C MET A 697 -39.57 25.04 -3.32
N VAL A 698 -40.49 24.08 -3.54
CA VAL A 698 -40.92 23.14 -2.50
C VAL A 698 -39.72 22.38 -1.94
N MET A 699 -39.59 22.41 -0.62
CA MET A 699 -38.60 21.68 0.15
C MET A 699 -39.21 20.40 0.72
N ASP A 700 -40.31 20.53 1.45
CA ASP A 700 -41.06 19.43 2.05
C ASP A 700 -42.50 19.92 2.34
N ASP A 701 -43.35 19.01 2.80
CA ASP A 701 -44.73 19.30 3.15
C ASP A 701 -45.21 18.38 4.27
N GLY A 702 -46.35 18.71 4.84
CA GLY A 702 -46.98 17.83 5.79
C GLY A 702 -48.09 18.49 6.58
N THR A 703 -48.66 17.72 7.49
CA THR A 703 -49.75 18.19 8.35
C THR A 703 -49.20 18.50 9.73
N THR A 704 -49.58 19.63 10.30
CA THR A 704 -49.23 19.99 11.67
C THR A 704 -50.49 20.20 12.50
N TRP A 705 -50.55 19.58 13.67
CA TRP A 705 -51.62 19.67 14.65
C TRP A 705 -51.25 20.65 15.74
N ARG A 706 -52.18 21.53 16.15
CA ARG A 706 -52.01 22.34 17.35
C ARG A 706 -52.57 21.57 18.55
N LEU A 707 -51.70 21.00 19.37
CA LEU A 707 -52.10 20.16 20.52
C LEU A 707 -52.38 20.98 21.77
N GLY A 708 -51.78 22.16 21.89
CA GLY A 708 -52.02 23.11 22.98
C GLY A 708 -51.72 24.55 22.56
N ASP A 709 -51.84 25.49 23.48
CA ASP A 709 -51.63 26.91 23.16
C ASP A 709 -50.22 27.21 22.61
N GLN A 710 -49.23 26.45 23.09
CA GLN A 710 -47.81 26.59 22.76
C GLN A 710 -47.20 25.26 22.27
N GLN A 711 -48.02 24.31 21.81
CA GLN A 711 -47.55 22.98 21.40
C GLN A 711 -48.14 22.58 20.05
N TYR A 712 -47.27 22.18 19.13
CA TYR A 712 -47.59 21.74 17.79
C TYR A 712 -46.90 20.42 17.49
N PHE A 713 -47.60 19.52 16.79
CA PHE A 713 -47.06 18.25 16.31
C PHE A 713 -47.04 18.28 14.79
N MET A 714 -45.85 18.34 14.20
CA MET A 714 -45.63 18.41 12.77
C MET A 714 -45.34 17.02 12.21
N THR A 715 -45.94 16.71 11.07
CA THR A 715 -45.51 15.61 10.21
C THR A 715 -44.77 16.13 8.99
N THR A 716 -43.85 15.34 8.48
CA THR A 716 -43.07 15.61 7.27
C THR A 716 -43.07 14.37 6.38
N THR A 717 -42.57 14.48 5.15
CA THR A 717 -42.38 13.28 4.31
C THR A 717 -41.40 12.29 4.95
N THR A 718 -41.53 10.99 4.61
CA THR A 718 -40.68 9.92 5.16
C THR A 718 -39.18 10.15 4.91
N THR A 719 -38.81 10.52 3.69
CA THR A 719 -37.41 10.77 3.33
C THR A 719 -36.94 12.17 3.76
N GLY A 720 -37.87 13.11 3.97
CA GLY A 720 -37.59 14.47 4.39
C GLY A 720 -37.35 14.65 5.89
N ALA A 721 -37.78 13.70 6.74
CA ALA A 721 -37.76 13.81 8.21
C ALA A 721 -36.47 14.40 8.79
N GLY A 722 -35.32 13.79 8.48
CA GLY A 722 -34.03 14.26 8.99
C GLY A 722 -33.57 15.58 8.38
N ALA A 723 -33.92 15.86 7.13
CA ALA A 723 -33.57 17.12 6.47
C ALA A 723 -34.38 18.29 7.02
N VAL A 724 -35.69 18.11 7.21
CA VAL A 724 -36.57 19.12 7.82
C VAL A 724 -36.12 19.41 9.25
N MET A 725 -35.89 18.39 10.08
CA MET A 725 -35.41 18.61 11.47
C MET A 725 -34.12 19.44 11.51
N ARG A 726 -33.12 19.10 10.66
CA ARG A 726 -31.87 19.90 10.58
C ARG A 726 -32.12 21.32 10.09
N HIS A 727 -33.04 21.52 9.15
CA HIS A 727 -33.38 22.84 8.65
C HIS A 727 -34.05 23.70 9.73
N LEU A 728 -35.00 23.14 10.49
CA LEU A 728 -35.65 23.85 11.59
C LEU A 728 -34.65 24.20 12.70
N GLU A 729 -33.75 23.28 13.06
CA GLU A 729 -32.65 23.56 14.00
C GLU A 729 -31.75 24.69 13.49
N TYR A 730 -31.37 24.67 12.21
CA TYR A 730 -30.56 25.72 11.61
C TYR A 730 -31.26 27.09 11.71
N LEU A 731 -32.55 27.15 11.41
CA LEU A 731 -33.33 28.39 11.50
C LEU A 731 -33.38 28.92 12.93
N LEU A 732 -33.57 28.06 13.94
CA LEU A 732 -33.61 28.48 15.34
C LEU A 732 -32.23 28.84 15.89
N GLN A 733 -31.17 28.13 15.50
CA GLN A 733 -29.82 28.37 16.04
C GLN A 733 -29.10 29.55 15.36
N VAL A 734 -29.36 29.76 14.07
CA VAL A 734 -28.58 30.71 13.24
C VAL A 734 -29.42 31.92 12.82
N ASN A 735 -30.63 31.70 12.32
CA ASN A 735 -31.42 32.78 11.73
C ASN A 735 -32.26 33.53 12.77
N TRP A 736 -32.87 32.80 13.71
CA TRP A 736 -33.80 33.33 14.70
C TRP A 736 -33.52 32.82 16.12
N PRO A 737 -32.30 33.00 16.65
CA PRO A 737 -31.93 32.57 18.01
C PRO A 737 -32.72 33.29 19.11
N GLU A 738 -33.46 34.35 18.79
CA GLU A 738 -34.33 35.05 19.73
C GLU A 738 -35.67 34.33 19.99
N LEU A 739 -36.10 33.42 19.09
CA LEU A 739 -37.39 32.75 19.23
C LEU A 739 -37.31 31.69 20.34
N LYS A 740 -38.26 31.74 21.27
CA LYS A 740 -38.38 30.76 22.35
C LYS A 740 -39.15 29.55 21.86
N VAL A 741 -38.50 28.73 21.05
CA VAL A 741 -39.04 27.49 20.50
C VAL A 741 -38.07 26.35 20.73
N HIS A 742 -38.60 25.22 21.18
CA HIS A 742 -37.90 23.95 21.27
C HIS A 742 -38.54 22.96 20.31
N ILE A 743 -37.71 22.25 19.57
CA ILE A 743 -38.16 21.20 18.66
C ILE A 743 -37.54 19.88 19.07
N THR A 744 -38.27 18.78 18.92
CA THR A 744 -37.80 17.44 19.24
C THR A 744 -38.35 16.46 18.21
N SER A 745 -37.50 15.64 17.60
CA SER A 745 -37.99 14.58 16.75
C SER A 745 -38.64 13.50 17.60
N VAL A 746 -39.89 13.19 17.28
CA VAL A 746 -40.67 12.11 17.88
C VAL A 746 -41.07 11.08 16.80
N THR A 747 -40.29 11.02 15.72
CA THR A 747 -40.53 10.15 14.55
C THR A 747 -40.63 8.69 14.95
N ASP A 748 -39.73 8.23 15.81
CA ASP A 748 -39.60 6.83 16.24
C ASP A 748 -40.41 6.50 17.50
N GLU A 749 -41.01 7.50 18.15
CA GLU A 749 -41.84 7.31 19.34
C GLU A 749 -43.24 6.79 18.97
N TRP A 750 -43.74 7.15 17.78
CA TRP A 750 -45.12 6.89 17.38
C TRP A 750 -45.21 6.02 16.12
N GLY A 751 -45.80 4.83 16.27
CA GLY A 751 -46.36 4.07 15.14
C GLY A 751 -47.64 4.73 14.65
N GLY A 752 -47.87 4.68 13.34
CA GLY A 752 -48.98 5.39 12.68
C GLY A 752 -49.56 4.65 11.50
#